data_AF-A0AAN7KJ25-F1
#
_entry.id   AF-A0AAN7KJ25-F1
#
_cell.length_a   1.000
_cell.length_b   1.000
_cell.length_c   1.000
_cell.angle_alpha   90.00
_cell.angle_beta   90.00
_cell.angle_gamma   90.00
#
_symmetry.space_group_name_H-M   'P 1'
#
loop_
_entity.id
_entity.type
_entity.pdbx_description
1 polymer ?
#
loop_
_entity_poly.entity_id
_entity_poly.type
_entity_poly.pdbx_seq_one_letter_code
_entity_poly.pdbx_strand_id
1 'polypeptide(L)'
;MESHRQDLQDLPEKKGQKRKLEEELDEEDGDAIQDKEISVPSALLSEVKAQVTILNSAFSWSEADRAAAKRATHVLSELAKNDEMVNLIVEGGAVPALVNHLLAPPSRESDRTAKPYEHEVEKGSAFALGLLAVKPEYQQLIVDCGALPHLVSILRKCKDGSATRSLNSVLRRAADAITNLAHENSNIKVRVRMEGGIPPLVELLGFPDTKVQRAAAGALRTLAFKNDENKNQIVEYNALPTLILMLRSEDAAIHYEAVGVIGNLVHSSPNIKKEVLAAGALQPVIGLLSSCCPESQREAALLLGQFAAADSDCKVHIVQRGAVRPLIEMLQSSDMQLREMSAFALGRLAQDSHNQAGIAFNGGLVPLLKLLDSKNGSLQHNAAFALYGLADNEDNVSDFIRVGGVQKLQDGEFIIQATKDCVAKTLKRLEEKIHGRVLNHLIYLMRVSEKTVQRRVALALAHLCSPDDQQTIFLDNDGLDLLLGLLGSSGLKQQLDGAVALYKLAVKATTLSSLDAAPPSPTPQVYLGEQYVNNLTLSDVTFLVEGRRFYAHRICLLASSDAFRAMFDGGYREKDARDIEIPNIRWEVFELMMRFIYTGSVTVTLNIAKDLLRAADQYLLEGLKRLCEYAIAQDISLDNVISMYELSEAFNAISLRHSCILFILEYFEKFRPGNSHMIQRIIPEIRNYFARELTKPNQRPLRL
;
A
#
# COMPACT_ATOMS: atom_id res chain seq x y z
N MET A 1 20.95 33.73 -15.52
CA MET A 1 21.15 33.38 -16.94
C MET A 1 20.74 31.94 -17.09
N GLU A 2 19.83 31.71 -18.05
CA GLU A 2 19.41 30.44 -18.68
C GLU A 2 18.76 29.38 -17.77
N SER A 3 17.43 29.30 -17.66
CA SER A 3 16.40 28.84 -18.63
C SER A 3 16.47 27.34 -18.94
N HIS A 4 15.61 26.52 -18.33
CA HIS A 4 14.85 25.51 -19.09
C HIS A 4 13.51 25.14 -18.43
N ARG A 5 12.56 24.88 -19.33
CA ARG A 5 11.09 24.87 -19.22
C ARG A 5 10.52 23.68 -18.45
N GLN A 6 9.36 23.94 -17.85
CA GLN A 6 8.35 22.98 -17.41
C GLN A 6 7.67 22.33 -18.64
N ASP A 7 7.52 21.01 -18.64
CA ASP A 7 6.54 20.30 -19.45
C ASP A 7 5.81 19.28 -18.56
N LEU A 8 4.47 19.37 -18.56
CA LEU A 8 3.56 18.39 -17.98
C LEU A 8 3.61 17.11 -18.81
N GLN A 9 3.70 15.94 -18.16
CA GLN A 9 3.59 14.64 -18.82
C GLN A 9 2.29 13.93 -18.44
N ASP A 10 1.57 13.59 -19.51
CA ASP A 10 0.37 12.77 -19.61
C ASP A 10 0.54 11.33 -19.10
N LEU A 11 -0.57 10.78 -18.62
CA LEU A 11 -0.76 9.38 -18.23
C LEU A 11 -0.93 8.47 -19.46
N PRO A 12 -0.55 7.17 -19.39
CA PRO A 12 -0.40 6.34 -20.58
C PRO A 12 -1.72 5.73 -21.09
N GLU A 13 -1.78 5.70 -22.42
CA GLU A 13 -2.77 5.06 -23.29
C GLU A 13 -2.90 3.54 -23.08
N LYS A 14 -4.14 3.03 -23.09
CA LYS A 14 -4.43 1.60 -23.16
C LYS A 14 -4.34 1.11 -24.60
N LYS A 15 -3.22 0.49 -24.98
CA LYS A 15 -3.10 -0.31 -26.21
C LYS A 15 -3.78 -1.66 -26.04
N GLY A 16 -4.94 -1.83 -26.68
CA GLY A 16 -5.56 -3.13 -26.93
C GLY A 16 -5.00 -3.77 -28.20
N GLN A 17 -4.37 -4.94 -28.05
CA GLN A 17 -4.24 -6.00 -29.06
C GLN A 17 -3.78 -5.61 -30.49
N LYS A 18 -2.49 -5.27 -30.65
CA LYS A 18 -1.77 -5.45 -31.93
C LYS A 18 -1.00 -6.78 -31.89
N ARG A 19 -1.31 -7.72 -32.80
CA ARG A 19 -0.40 -8.77 -33.29
C ARG A 19 -1.08 -9.63 -34.38
N LYS A 20 -0.72 -9.39 -35.64
CA LYS A 20 0.05 -10.29 -36.53
C LYS A 20 -0.16 -9.91 -38.00
N LEU A 21 0.93 -9.99 -38.76
CA LEU A 21 1.09 -9.81 -40.21
C LEU A 21 1.52 -8.41 -40.67
N GLU A 22 2.73 -8.01 -40.29
CA GLU A 22 3.58 -7.15 -41.13
C GLU A 22 4.99 -7.75 -41.03
N GLU A 23 5.43 -8.40 -42.11
CA GLU A 23 6.82 -8.71 -42.47
C GLU A 23 6.72 -9.41 -43.82
N GLU A 24 6.97 -8.67 -44.92
CA GLU A 24 7.80 -9.11 -46.06
C GLU A 24 7.74 -8.08 -47.21
N LEU A 25 8.95 -7.68 -47.65
CA LEU A 25 9.35 -7.07 -48.93
C LEU A 25 9.42 -5.53 -49.00
N ASP A 26 10.57 -5.01 -48.58
CA ASP A 26 11.29 -3.94 -49.27
C ASP A 26 12.21 -4.53 -50.36
N GLU A 27 12.60 -3.66 -51.31
CA GLU A 27 13.56 -3.80 -52.42
C GLU A 27 12.99 -4.22 -53.80
N GLU A 28 12.84 -3.27 -54.74
CA GLU A 28 13.87 -2.94 -55.75
C GLU A 28 13.43 -1.82 -56.72
N ASP A 29 14.45 -1.24 -57.37
CA ASP A 29 14.56 0.03 -58.11
C ASP A 29 13.77 0.18 -59.43
N GLY A 30 13.45 1.44 -59.74
CA GLY A 30 13.66 2.10 -61.04
C GLY A 30 12.91 1.64 -62.30
N ASP A 31 11.89 2.40 -62.72
CA ASP A 31 11.99 3.12 -64.01
C ASP A 31 10.89 4.18 -64.18
N ALA A 32 11.24 5.28 -64.84
CA ALA A 32 10.40 6.44 -65.04
C ALA A 32 9.34 6.22 -66.12
N ILE A 33 8.05 6.26 -65.75
CA ILE A 33 6.94 6.53 -66.68
C ILE A 33 6.07 7.63 -66.06
N GLN A 34 6.04 8.77 -66.75
CA GLN A 34 5.10 9.86 -66.49
C GLN A 34 3.68 9.37 -66.80
N ASP A 35 2.91 9.04 -65.77
CA ASP A 35 1.45 9.04 -65.83
C ASP A 35 0.87 9.45 -64.47
N LYS A 36 0.00 10.46 -64.52
CA LYS A 36 -0.73 11.13 -63.41
C LYS A 36 -0.67 10.41 -62.05
N GLU A 37 0.11 10.96 -61.12
CA GLU A 37 -0.03 10.71 -59.69
C GLU A 37 -1.43 11.15 -59.21
N ILE A 38 -2.41 10.26 -59.36
CA ILE A 38 -3.59 10.27 -58.52
C ILE A 38 -3.06 9.84 -57.15
N SER A 39 -2.90 10.78 -56.21
CA SER A 39 -2.47 10.42 -54.86
C SER A 39 -3.38 9.32 -54.34
N VAL A 40 -2.81 8.24 -53.79
CA VAL A 40 -3.53 7.05 -53.29
C VAL A 40 -4.79 7.42 -52.47
N PRO A 41 -4.80 8.48 -51.62
CA PRO A 41 -6.01 8.95 -50.94
C PRO A 41 -7.16 9.38 -51.87
N SER A 42 -6.87 9.97 -53.03
CA SER A 42 -7.89 10.43 -53.98
C SER A 42 -8.53 9.29 -54.77
N ALA A 43 -7.76 8.25 -55.12
CA ALA A 43 -8.28 7.02 -55.71
C ALA A 43 -9.20 6.27 -54.72
N LEU A 44 -8.77 6.14 -53.47
CA LEU A 44 -9.55 5.50 -52.42
C LEU A 44 -10.83 6.27 -52.06
N LEU A 45 -10.76 7.61 -52.02
CA LEU A 45 -11.97 8.43 -51.84
C LEU A 45 -12.94 8.28 -53.02
N SER A 46 -12.42 8.15 -54.24
CA SER A 46 -13.26 7.90 -55.42
C SER A 46 -13.95 6.53 -55.35
N GLU A 47 -13.26 5.51 -54.83
CA GLU A 47 -13.81 4.17 -54.59
C GLU A 47 -14.90 4.21 -53.52
N VAL A 48 -14.66 4.87 -52.38
CA VAL A 48 -15.69 5.11 -51.35
C VAL A 48 -16.92 5.77 -51.97
N LYS A 49 -16.76 6.86 -52.73
CA LYS A 49 -17.87 7.56 -53.38
C LYS A 49 -18.61 6.68 -54.39
N ALA A 50 -17.91 5.80 -55.10
CA ALA A 50 -18.53 4.82 -56.00
C ALA A 50 -19.41 3.84 -55.20
N GLN A 51 -18.92 3.31 -54.08
CA GLN A 51 -19.70 2.44 -53.21
C GLN A 51 -20.91 3.16 -52.60
N VAL A 52 -20.76 4.42 -52.19
CA VAL A 52 -21.88 5.25 -51.71
C VAL A 52 -22.92 5.48 -52.80
N THR A 53 -22.49 5.72 -54.04
CA THR A 53 -23.40 5.87 -55.19
C THR A 53 -24.17 4.58 -55.47
N ILE A 54 -23.51 3.42 -55.35
CA ILE A 54 -24.17 2.12 -55.44
C ILE A 54 -25.22 1.99 -54.34
N LEU A 55 -24.88 2.29 -53.08
CA LEU A 55 -25.84 2.21 -51.98
C LEU A 55 -27.05 3.13 -52.19
N ASN A 56 -26.83 4.36 -52.63
CA ASN A 56 -27.92 5.31 -52.85
C ASN A 56 -28.85 4.92 -54.02
N SER A 57 -28.35 4.17 -55.01
CA SER A 57 -29.16 3.72 -56.15
C SER A 57 -29.79 2.34 -55.94
N ALA A 58 -29.19 1.47 -55.12
CA ALA A 58 -29.59 0.07 -54.96
C ALA A 58 -30.55 -0.18 -53.78
N PHE A 59 -31.67 0.56 -53.70
CA PHE A 59 -32.66 0.44 -52.60
C PHE A 59 -34.00 -0.17 -53.05
N SER A 60 -33.98 -1.44 -53.46
CA SER A 60 -35.19 -2.21 -53.79
C SER A 60 -35.05 -3.69 -53.40
N TRP A 61 -36.14 -4.46 -53.48
CA TRP A 61 -36.12 -5.91 -53.28
C TRP A 61 -35.61 -6.71 -54.50
N SER A 62 -35.14 -6.04 -55.57
CA SER A 62 -34.55 -6.73 -56.72
C SER A 62 -33.26 -7.47 -56.31
N GLU A 63 -33.02 -8.65 -56.87
CA GLU A 63 -31.81 -9.44 -56.56
C GLU A 63 -30.53 -8.67 -56.93
N ALA A 64 -30.56 -7.94 -58.06
CA ALA A 64 -29.43 -7.12 -58.51
C ALA A 64 -29.10 -6.00 -57.51
N ASP A 65 -30.10 -5.25 -57.04
CA ASP A 65 -29.90 -4.16 -56.09
C ASP A 65 -29.43 -4.68 -54.74
N ARG A 66 -30.07 -5.75 -54.22
CA ARG A 66 -29.68 -6.34 -52.95
C ARG A 66 -28.27 -6.94 -53.00
N ALA A 67 -27.89 -7.58 -54.11
CA ALA A 67 -26.52 -8.07 -54.31
C ALA A 67 -25.51 -6.92 -54.39
N ALA A 68 -25.85 -5.83 -55.08
CA ALA A 68 -25.00 -4.65 -55.20
C ALA A 68 -24.80 -3.96 -53.85
N ALA A 69 -25.88 -3.72 -53.10
CA ALA A 69 -25.84 -3.15 -51.76
C ALA A 69 -25.05 -4.04 -50.78
N LYS A 70 -25.21 -5.36 -50.86
CA LYS A 70 -24.42 -6.31 -50.06
C LYS A 70 -22.92 -6.20 -50.38
N ARG A 71 -22.53 -6.10 -51.66
CA ARG A 71 -21.12 -5.91 -52.04
C ARG A 71 -20.59 -4.57 -51.55
N ALA A 72 -21.34 -3.49 -51.74
CA ALA A 72 -20.94 -2.16 -51.33
C ALA A 72 -20.76 -2.05 -49.80
N THR A 73 -21.71 -2.56 -49.02
CA THR A 73 -21.57 -2.62 -47.54
C THR A 73 -20.38 -3.47 -47.11
N HIS A 74 -20.08 -4.57 -47.80
CA HIS A 74 -18.91 -5.39 -47.51
C HIS A 74 -17.60 -4.63 -47.79
N VAL A 75 -17.46 -4.00 -48.96
CA VAL A 75 -16.26 -3.21 -49.32
C VAL A 75 -16.04 -2.09 -48.30
N LEU A 76 -17.09 -1.34 -47.96
CA LEU A 76 -16.99 -0.27 -46.96
C LEU A 76 -16.61 -0.81 -45.57
N SER A 77 -17.12 -2.00 -45.19
CA SER A 77 -16.73 -2.65 -43.93
C SER A 77 -15.27 -3.10 -43.92
N GLU A 78 -14.76 -3.62 -45.04
CA GLU A 78 -13.35 -4.03 -45.14
C GLU A 78 -12.41 -2.82 -45.06
N LEU A 79 -12.76 -1.73 -45.75
CA LEU A 79 -12.01 -0.47 -45.63
C LEU A 79 -12.06 0.08 -44.20
N ALA A 80 -13.22 0.04 -43.54
CA ALA A 80 -13.40 0.54 -42.18
C ALA A 80 -12.65 -0.26 -41.10
N LYS A 81 -12.06 -1.42 -41.42
CA LYS A 81 -11.14 -2.12 -40.51
C LYS A 81 -9.80 -1.40 -40.34
N ASN A 82 -9.42 -0.58 -41.33
CA ASN A 82 -8.26 0.29 -41.23
C ASN A 82 -8.68 1.65 -40.66
N ASP A 83 -8.14 2.01 -39.51
CA ASP A 83 -8.49 3.23 -38.78
C ASP A 83 -8.23 4.51 -39.60
N GLU A 84 -7.21 4.50 -40.46
CA GLU A 84 -6.88 5.63 -41.34
C GLU A 84 -7.94 5.86 -42.43
N MET A 85 -8.65 4.80 -42.84
CA MET A 85 -9.66 4.86 -43.89
C MET A 85 -11.01 5.34 -43.38
N VAL A 86 -11.25 5.27 -42.06
CA VAL A 86 -12.53 5.67 -41.44
C VAL A 86 -12.90 7.10 -41.82
N ASN A 87 -11.93 8.02 -41.81
CA ASN A 87 -12.17 9.43 -42.13
C ASN A 87 -12.60 9.60 -43.59
N LEU A 88 -11.91 8.94 -44.53
CA LEU A 88 -12.25 8.96 -45.95
C LEU A 88 -13.64 8.36 -46.22
N ILE A 89 -14.01 7.31 -45.49
CA ILE A 89 -15.35 6.68 -45.60
C ILE A 89 -16.44 7.66 -45.17
N VAL A 90 -16.24 8.36 -44.06
CA VAL A 90 -17.18 9.36 -43.55
C VAL A 90 -17.26 10.58 -44.49
N GLU A 91 -16.11 11.12 -44.92
CA GLU A 91 -16.03 12.23 -45.88
C GLU A 91 -16.65 11.89 -47.25
N GLY A 92 -16.56 10.64 -47.67
CA GLY A 92 -17.21 10.12 -48.87
C GLY A 92 -18.73 10.03 -48.79
N GLY A 93 -19.34 10.34 -47.63
CA GLY A 93 -20.79 10.36 -47.43
C GLY A 93 -21.39 8.98 -47.15
N ALA A 94 -20.59 8.02 -46.66
CA ALA A 94 -21.06 6.66 -46.43
C ALA A 94 -22.07 6.55 -45.28
N VAL A 95 -22.00 7.42 -44.26
CA VAL A 95 -22.84 7.32 -43.06
C VAL A 95 -24.34 7.39 -43.38
N PRO A 96 -24.88 8.42 -44.06
CA PRO A 96 -26.30 8.45 -44.43
C PRO A 96 -26.73 7.27 -45.31
N ALA A 97 -25.89 6.87 -46.27
CA ALA A 97 -26.18 5.76 -47.18
C ALA A 97 -26.28 4.42 -46.45
N LEU A 98 -25.34 4.14 -45.54
CA LEU A 98 -25.36 2.95 -44.69
C LEU A 98 -26.56 2.94 -43.74
N VAL A 99 -26.91 4.09 -43.15
CA VAL A 99 -28.09 4.21 -42.27
C VAL A 99 -29.38 3.91 -43.03
N ASN A 100 -29.53 4.39 -44.27
CA ASN A 100 -30.69 4.07 -45.09
C ASN A 100 -30.83 2.56 -45.33
N HIS A 101 -29.71 1.85 -45.48
CA HIS A 101 -29.68 0.39 -45.65
C HIS A 101 -29.82 -0.43 -44.36
N LEU A 102 -30.04 0.21 -43.20
CA LEU A 102 -30.56 -0.49 -42.02
C LEU A 102 -32.07 -0.76 -42.13
N LEU A 103 -32.77 -0.03 -43.00
CA LEU A 103 -34.17 -0.27 -43.32
C LEU A 103 -34.31 -1.36 -44.39
N ALA A 104 -35.39 -2.13 -44.26
CA ALA A 104 -35.86 -2.96 -45.35
C ALA A 104 -36.50 -2.07 -46.44
N PRO A 105 -36.27 -2.34 -47.74
CA PRO A 105 -37.00 -1.64 -48.80
C PRO A 105 -38.52 -1.83 -48.63
N PRO A 106 -39.34 -0.85 -49.05
CA PRO A 106 -40.80 -0.98 -49.01
C PRO A 106 -41.24 -2.20 -49.84
N SER A 107 -42.09 -3.05 -49.27
CA SER A 107 -42.66 -4.22 -49.95
C SER A 107 -44.11 -3.93 -50.37
N ARG A 108 -44.51 -4.36 -51.57
CA ARG A 108 -45.92 -4.32 -52.00
C ARG A 108 -46.63 -5.55 -51.46
N GLU A 109 -47.87 -5.41 -50.98
CA GLU A 109 -48.65 -6.47 -50.30
C GLU A 109 -48.86 -7.77 -51.13
N SER A 110 -48.50 -7.79 -52.41
CA SER A 110 -48.59 -8.96 -53.29
C SER A 110 -47.36 -9.88 -53.32
N ASP A 111 -46.22 -9.52 -52.71
CA ASP A 111 -44.98 -10.31 -52.80
C ASP A 111 -44.89 -11.40 -51.73
N ARG A 112 -45.45 -12.57 -52.03
CA ARG A 112 -45.16 -13.85 -51.34
C ARG A 112 -43.83 -14.47 -51.82
N THR A 113 -42.91 -13.68 -52.37
CA THR A 113 -41.65 -14.13 -52.98
C THR A 113 -40.50 -14.14 -51.96
N ALA A 114 -39.50 -14.98 -52.23
CA ALA A 114 -38.27 -15.03 -51.44
C ALA A 114 -37.56 -13.67 -51.48
N LYS A 115 -37.25 -13.11 -50.31
CA LYS A 115 -36.54 -11.83 -50.18
C LYS A 115 -35.03 -12.05 -50.38
N PRO A 116 -34.44 -11.66 -51.52
CA PRO A 116 -33.04 -11.92 -51.80
C PRO A 116 -32.14 -11.17 -50.81
N TYR A 117 -31.17 -11.87 -50.23
CA TYR A 117 -30.23 -11.33 -49.25
C TYR A 117 -30.93 -10.61 -48.08
N GLU A 118 -32.07 -11.14 -47.62
CA GLU A 118 -32.74 -10.65 -46.41
C GLU A 118 -31.77 -10.66 -45.22
N HIS A 119 -31.73 -9.54 -44.48
CA HIS A 119 -30.84 -9.28 -43.35
C HIS A 119 -29.34 -9.13 -43.67
N GLU A 120 -28.84 -9.61 -44.81
CA GLU A 120 -27.41 -9.55 -45.13
C GLU A 120 -26.92 -8.12 -45.44
N VAL A 121 -27.76 -7.28 -46.05
CA VAL A 121 -27.41 -5.87 -46.30
C VAL A 121 -27.47 -5.08 -44.99
N GLU A 122 -28.54 -5.24 -44.21
CA GLU A 122 -28.70 -4.60 -42.89
C GLU A 122 -27.56 -4.98 -41.94
N LYS A 123 -27.12 -6.24 -41.97
CA LYS A 123 -25.95 -6.74 -41.24
C LYS A 123 -24.66 -6.05 -41.69
N GLY A 124 -24.46 -5.91 -43.02
CA GLY A 124 -23.31 -5.21 -43.59
C GLY A 124 -23.29 -3.75 -43.16
N SER A 125 -24.44 -3.06 -43.25
CA SER A 125 -24.60 -1.67 -42.81
C SER A 125 -24.36 -1.49 -41.32
N ALA A 126 -24.97 -2.32 -40.47
CA ALA A 126 -24.77 -2.28 -39.03
C ALA A 126 -23.29 -2.53 -38.66
N PHE A 127 -22.64 -3.47 -39.33
CA PHE A 127 -21.22 -3.75 -39.11
C PHE A 127 -20.32 -2.59 -39.53
N ALA A 128 -20.52 -2.02 -40.72
CA ALA A 128 -19.77 -0.86 -41.18
C ALA A 128 -19.95 0.33 -40.23
N LEU A 129 -21.19 0.68 -39.88
CA LEU A 129 -21.48 1.77 -38.93
C LEU A 129 -20.86 1.51 -37.55
N GLY A 130 -20.87 0.26 -37.09
CA GLY A 130 -20.20 -0.13 -35.85
C GLY A 130 -18.68 0.08 -35.89
N LEU A 131 -18.03 -0.21 -37.02
CA LEU A 131 -16.60 0.05 -37.21
C LEU A 131 -16.30 1.57 -37.24
N LEU A 132 -17.11 2.35 -37.95
CA LEU A 132 -16.97 3.81 -37.97
C LEU A 132 -17.16 4.44 -36.58
N ALA A 133 -18.07 3.87 -35.77
CA ALA A 133 -18.35 4.31 -34.42
C ALA A 133 -17.24 3.98 -33.39
N VAL A 134 -16.20 3.23 -33.77
CA VAL A 134 -15.02 3.04 -32.92
C VAL A 134 -14.32 4.37 -32.66
N LYS A 135 -14.33 5.29 -33.65
CA LYS A 135 -13.86 6.66 -33.46
C LYS A 135 -14.94 7.52 -32.78
N PRO A 136 -14.69 8.06 -31.58
CA PRO A 136 -15.71 8.81 -30.83
C PRO A 136 -16.30 10.01 -31.59
N GLU A 137 -15.50 10.68 -32.42
CA GLU A 137 -15.89 11.85 -33.21
C GLU A 137 -17.04 11.57 -34.20
N TYR A 138 -17.20 10.33 -34.68
CA TYR A 138 -18.24 9.97 -35.64
C TYR A 138 -19.49 9.36 -35.00
N GLN A 139 -19.44 8.98 -33.72
CA GLN A 139 -20.58 8.37 -33.04
C GLN A 139 -21.80 9.29 -33.10
N GLN A 140 -21.64 10.58 -32.79
CA GLN A 140 -22.74 11.54 -32.79
C GLN A 140 -23.31 11.75 -34.20
N LEU A 141 -22.45 11.87 -35.21
CA LEU A 141 -22.87 11.99 -36.62
C LEU A 141 -23.74 10.79 -37.05
N ILE A 142 -23.31 9.57 -36.75
CA ILE A 142 -24.05 8.35 -37.10
C ILE A 142 -25.42 8.34 -36.43
N VAL A 143 -25.49 8.74 -35.15
CA VAL A 143 -26.75 8.83 -34.42
C VAL A 143 -27.65 9.93 -34.99
N ASP A 144 -27.10 11.08 -35.37
CA ASP A 144 -27.86 12.21 -35.93
C ASP A 144 -28.39 11.91 -37.35
N CYS A 145 -27.73 11.03 -38.10
CA CYS A 145 -28.28 10.45 -39.33
C CYS A 145 -29.44 9.47 -39.08
N GLY A 146 -29.80 9.17 -37.82
CA GLY A 146 -30.95 8.33 -37.48
C GLY A 146 -30.62 6.84 -37.36
N ALA A 147 -29.38 6.44 -37.08
CA ALA A 147 -29.02 5.03 -36.98
C ALA A 147 -29.76 4.28 -35.84
N LEU A 148 -29.94 4.92 -34.67
CA LEU A 148 -30.45 4.25 -33.46
C LEU A 148 -31.88 3.66 -33.61
N PRO A 149 -32.91 4.40 -34.07
CA PRO A 149 -34.24 3.83 -34.27
C PRO A 149 -34.23 2.57 -35.16
N HIS A 150 -33.39 2.57 -36.21
CA HIS A 150 -33.26 1.45 -37.13
C HIS A 150 -32.55 0.25 -36.50
N LEU A 151 -31.46 0.47 -35.78
CA LEU A 151 -30.77 -0.58 -35.03
C LEU A 151 -31.70 -1.21 -33.97
N VAL A 152 -32.46 -0.41 -33.24
CA VAL A 152 -33.45 -0.89 -32.27
C VAL A 152 -34.57 -1.69 -32.95
N SER A 153 -35.06 -1.24 -34.11
CA SER A 153 -36.04 -1.96 -34.92
C SER A 153 -35.52 -3.34 -35.35
N ILE A 154 -34.26 -3.44 -35.76
CA ILE A 154 -33.61 -4.72 -36.07
C ILE A 154 -33.60 -5.63 -34.84
N LEU A 155 -33.23 -5.13 -33.66
CA LEU A 155 -33.19 -5.94 -32.43
C LEU A 155 -34.57 -6.51 -32.05
N ARG A 156 -35.67 -5.78 -32.33
CA ARG A 156 -37.05 -6.24 -32.04
C ARG A 156 -37.48 -7.43 -32.90
N LYS A 157 -36.82 -7.71 -34.03
CA LYS A 157 -37.10 -8.89 -34.89
C LYS A 157 -36.81 -10.22 -34.21
N CYS A 158 -36.18 -10.21 -33.02
CA CYS A 158 -35.99 -11.41 -32.22
C CYS A 158 -37.32 -12.08 -31.78
N LYS A 159 -38.44 -11.35 -31.79
CA LYS A 159 -39.77 -11.85 -31.41
C LYS A 159 -40.42 -12.78 -32.44
N ASP A 160 -39.93 -12.78 -33.68
CA ASP A 160 -40.60 -13.45 -34.81
C ASP A 160 -40.32 -14.97 -34.90
N GLY A 161 -39.81 -15.59 -33.84
CA GLY A 161 -39.90 -17.04 -33.58
C GLY A 161 -39.05 -17.98 -34.45
N SER A 162 -38.36 -17.50 -35.49
CA SER A 162 -37.51 -18.33 -36.37
C SER A 162 -36.06 -17.84 -36.36
N ALA A 163 -35.23 -18.41 -35.48
CA ALA A 163 -33.79 -18.11 -35.40
C ALA A 163 -33.02 -18.64 -36.61
N THR A 164 -33.07 -17.93 -37.73
CA THR A 164 -32.25 -18.23 -38.92
C THR A 164 -30.83 -17.71 -38.73
N ARG A 165 -29.86 -18.37 -39.40
CA ARG A 165 -28.45 -17.94 -39.37
C ARG A 165 -28.27 -16.46 -39.80
N SER A 166 -29.03 -16.01 -40.79
CA SER A 166 -29.01 -14.61 -41.26
C SER A 166 -29.55 -13.65 -40.20
N LEU A 167 -30.69 -13.98 -39.57
CA LEU A 167 -31.26 -13.20 -38.48
C LEU A 167 -30.29 -13.08 -37.28
N ASN A 168 -29.70 -14.19 -36.84
CA ASN A 168 -28.71 -14.17 -35.75
C ASN A 168 -27.54 -13.24 -36.07
N SER A 169 -27.08 -13.28 -37.32
CA SER A 169 -25.93 -12.48 -37.74
C SER A 169 -26.23 -10.97 -37.74
N VAL A 170 -27.44 -10.55 -38.13
CA VAL A 170 -27.84 -9.13 -38.12
C VAL A 170 -28.12 -8.64 -36.70
N LEU A 171 -28.78 -9.45 -35.85
CA LEU A 171 -29.04 -9.11 -34.44
C LEU A 171 -27.73 -8.86 -33.69
N ARG A 172 -26.76 -9.76 -33.87
CA ARG A 172 -25.41 -9.61 -33.32
C ARG A 172 -24.76 -8.29 -33.77
N ARG A 173 -24.79 -8.00 -35.07
CA ARG A 173 -24.17 -6.77 -35.60
C ARG A 173 -24.87 -5.50 -35.15
N ALA A 174 -26.19 -5.53 -34.98
CA ALA A 174 -26.91 -4.40 -34.42
C ALA A 174 -26.53 -4.14 -32.95
N ALA A 175 -26.40 -5.17 -32.13
CA ALA A 175 -25.94 -5.04 -30.74
C ALA A 175 -24.47 -4.58 -30.67
N ASP A 176 -23.58 -5.12 -31.51
CA ASP A 176 -22.18 -4.67 -31.63
C ASP A 176 -22.12 -3.18 -32.00
N ALA A 177 -22.93 -2.73 -32.97
CA ALA A 177 -22.97 -1.34 -33.40
C ALA A 177 -23.43 -0.39 -32.29
N ILE A 178 -24.48 -0.77 -31.54
CA ILE A 178 -24.93 0.00 -30.37
C ILE A 178 -23.82 0.07 -29.30
N THR A 179 -23.08 -1.03 -29.10
CA THR A 179 -21.96 -1.07 -28.15
C THR A 179 -20.91 -0.02 -28.51
N ASN A 180 -20.48 0.03 -29.78
CA ASN A 180 -19.47 0.98 -30.23
C ASN A 180 -19.98 2.42 -30.25
N LEU A 181 -21.23 2.66 -30.66
CA LEU A 181 -21.85 3.99 -30.62
C LEU A 181 -21.95 4.55 -29.20
N ALA A 182 -22.24 3.70 -28.22
CA ALA A 182 -22.41 4.11 -26.83
C ALA A 182 -21.10 4.09 -26.02
N HIS A 183 -19.99 3.59 -26.57
CA HIS A 183 -18.72 3.48 -25.88
C HIS A 183 -18.20 4.87 -25.51
N GLU A 184 -17.96 5.09 -24.22
CA GLU A 184 -17.53 6.37 -23.62
C GLU A 184 -18.42 7.59 -23.92
N ASN A 185 -19.62 7.40 -24.47
CA ASN A 185 -20.53 8.49 -24.84
C ASN A 185 -21.83 8.47 -24.03
N SER A 186 -21.90 9.28 -22.97
CA SER A 186 -23.06 9.35 -22.07
C SER A 186 -24.35 9.79 -22.76
N ASN A 187 -24.26 10.70 -23.73
CA ASN A 187 -25.46 11.19 -24.45
C ASN A 187 -26.06 10.08 -25.30
N ILE A 188 -25.24 9.31 -25.99
CA ILE A 188 -25.71 8.20 -26.82
C ILE A 188 -26.29 7.08 -25.97
N LYS A 189 -25.70 6.77 -24.80
CA LYS A 189 -26.29 5.81 -23.84
C LYS A 189 -27.71 6.20 -23.44
N VAL A 190 -27.95 7.49 -23.19
CA VAL A 190 -29.28 8.02 -22.88
C VAL A 190 -30.20 7.90 -24.09
N ARG A 191 -29.73 8.25 -25.30
CA ARG A 191 -30.55 8.14 -26.51
C ARG A 191 -30.96 6.70 -26.81
N VAL A 192 -30.05 5.72 -26.71
CA VAL A 192 -30.38 4.30 -26.89
C VAL A 192 -31.52 3.86 -25.96
N ARG A 193 -31.50 4.33 -24.71
CA ARG A 193 -32.60 4.12 -23.74
C ARG A 193 -33.90 4.74 -24.21
N MET A 194 -33.88 6.01 -24.60
CA MET A 194 -35.07 6.77 -25.02
C MET A 194 -35.71 6.18 -26.29
N GLU A 195 -34.91 5.63 -27.20
CA GLU A 195 -35.39 4.91 -28.40
C GLU A 195 -35.97 3.51 -28.09
N GLY A 196 -35.91 3.08 -26.83
CA GLY A 196 -36.41 1.77 -26.40
C GLY A 196 -35.50 0.62 -26.83
N GLY A 197 -34.17 0.83 -26.81
CA GLY A 197 -33.17 -0.18 -27.15
C GLY A 197 -32.85 -1.18 -26.02
N ILE A 198 -33.06 -0.80 -24.76
CA ILE A 198 -32.78 -1.69 -23.60
C ILE A 198 -33.68 -2.94 -23.58
N PRO A 199 -35.02 -2.84 -23.75
CA PRO A 199 -35.90 -4.01 -23.69
C PRO A 199 -35.52 -5.15 -24.66
N PRO A 200 -35.31 -4.91 -25.98
CA PRO A 200 -34.92 -6.00 -26.88
C PRO A 200 -33.51 -6.53 -26.59
N LEU A 201 -32.59 -5.72 -26.05
CA LEU A 201 -31.28 -6.23 -25.62
C LEU A 201 -31.40 -7.18 -24.42
N VAL A 202 -32.31 -6.90 -23.47
CA VAL A 202 -32.59 -7.80 -22.34
C VAL A 202 -33.23 -9.09 -22.83
N GLU A 203 -34.17 -9.03 -23.78
CA GLU A 203 -34.75 -10.23 -24.40
C GLU A 203 -33.68 -11.11 -25.09
N LEU A 204 -32.71 -10.48 -25.76
CA LEU A 204 -31.61 -11.18 -26.43
C LEU A 204 -30.60 -11.86 -25.48
N LEU A 205 -30.62 -11.57 -24.18
CA LEU A 205 -29.81 -12.32 -23.20
C LEU A 205 -30.24 -13.80 -23.12
N GLY A 206 -31.50 -14.11 -23.40
CA GLY A 206 -32.03 -15.48 -23.43
C GLY A 206 -31.95 -16.14 -24.80
N PHE A 207 -31.26 -15.53 -25.78
CA PHE A 207 -31.29 -15.99 -27.16
C PHE A 207 -30.44 -17.27 -27.36
N PRO A 208 -30.89 -18.26 -28.17
CA PRO A 208 -30.18 -19.54 -28.33
C PRO A 208 -28.78 -19.43 -28.94
N ASP A 209 -28.54 -18.40 -29.77
CA ASP A 209 -27.24 -18.16 -30.39
C ASP A 209 -26.30 -17.44 -29.41
N THR A 210 -25.23 -18.12 -29.00
CA THR A 210 -24.27 -17.61 -28.02
C THR A 210 -23.59 -16.32 -28.47
N LYS A 211 -23.41 -16.09 -29.77
CA LYS A 211 -22.79 -14.86 -30.29
C LYS A 211 -23.74 -13.68 -30.18
N VAL A 212 -25.04 -13.89 -30.41
CA VAL A 212 -26.08 -12.88 -30.18
C VAL A 212 -26.22 -12.57 -28.70
N GLN A 213 -26.33 -13.61 -27.87
CA GLN A 213 -26.41 -13.48 -26.41
C GLN A 213 -25.25 -12.67 -25.85
N ARG A 214 -24.01 -12.98 -26.28
CA ARG A 214 -22.81 -12.24 -25.88
C ARG A 214 -22.83 -10.78 -26.33
N ALA A 215 -23.20 -10.51 -27.59
CA ALA A 215 -23.26 -9.14 -28.11
C ALA A 215 -24.31 -8.28 -27.37
N ALA A 216 -25.46 -8.87 -27.04
CA ALA A 216 -26.47 -8.21 -26.24
C ALA A 216 -25.96 -7.86 -24.82
N ALA A 217 -25.27 -8.81 -24.16
CA ALA A 217 -24.65 -8.55 -22.86
C ALA A 217 -23.57 -7.46 -22.94
N GLY A 218 -22.71 -7.47 -23.97
CA GLY A 218 -21.72 -6.41 -24.20
C GLY A 218 -22.35 -5.02 -24.38
N ALA A 219 -23.44 -4.93 -25.13
CA ALA A 219 -24.19 -3.69 -25.29
C ALA A 219 -24.77 -3.20 -23.94
N LEU A 220 -25.41 -4.09 -23.18
CA LEU A 220 -25.95 -3.76 -21.86
C LEU A 220 -24.87 -3.34 -20.86
N ARG A 221 -23.69 -3.98 -20.90
CA ARG A 221 -22.54 -3.60 -20.07
C ARG A 221 -22.12 -2.17 -20.33
N THR A 222 -22.00 -1.78 -21.60
CA THR A 222 -21.66 -0.40 -22.00
C THR A 222 -22.74 0.59 -21.60
N LEU A 223 -24.01 0.24 -21.81
CA LEU A 223 -25.15 1.10 -21.47
C LEU A 223 -25.31 1.31 -19.96
N ALA A 224 -24.95 0.33 -19.13
CA ALA A 224 -24.98 0.42 -17.67
C ALA A 224 -23.81 1.23 -17.08
N PHE A 225 -22.69 1.36 -17.79
CA PHE A 225 -21.51 2.03 -17.27
C PHE A 225 -21.76 3.53 -17.02
N LYS A 226 -21.71 3.92 -15.73
CA LYS A 226 -21.92 5.29 -15.24
C LYS A 226 -23.23 5.95 -15.72
N ASN A 227 -24.32 5.18 -15.80
CA ASN A 227 -25.63 5.70 -16.19
C ASN A 227 -26.73 5.03 -15.34
N ASP A 228 -27.16 5.69 -14.27
CA ASP A 228 -28.05 5.07 -13.27
C ASP A 228 -29.45 4.79 -13.82
N GLU A 229 -29.95 5.65 -14.70
CA GLU A 229 -31.24 5.43 -15.33
C GLU A 229 -31.27 4.20 -16.24
N ASN A 230 -30.18 3.97 -17.00
CA ASN A 230 -30.03 2.77 -17.80
C ASN A 230 -29.93 1.53 -16.92
N LYS A 231 -29.18 1.60 -15.80
CA LYS A 231 -29.10 0.48 -14.84
C LYS A 231 -30.49 0.10 -14.30
N ASN A 232 -31.27 1.11 -13.87
CA ASN A 232 -32.63 0.90 -13.37
C ASN A 232 -33.50 0.22 -14.43
N GLN A 233 -33.49 0.73 -15.68
CA GLN A 233 -34.31 0.14 -16.73
C GLN A 233 -33.88 -1.31 -17.07
N ILE A 234 -32.58 -1.63 -17.06
CA ILE A 234 -32.11 -3.00 -17.27
C ILE A 234 -32.69 -3.96 -16.22
N VAL A 235 -32.75 -3.53 -14.96
CA VAL A 235 -33.31 -4.31 -13.86
C VAL A 235 -34.84 -4.39 -13.96
N GLU A 236 -35.52 -3.29 -14.27
CA GLU A 236 -36.98 -3.22 -14.47
C GLU A 236 -37.47 -4.19 -15.56
N TYR A 237 -36.69 -4.39 -16.62
CA TYR A 237 -36.99 -5.36 -17.69
C TYR A 237 -36.55 -6.81 -17.34
N ASN A 238 -36.27 -7.09 -16.07
CA ASN A 238 -36.00 -8.42 -15.52
C ASN A 238 -34.77 -9.12 -16.13
N ALA A 239 -33.66 -8.39 -16.34
CA ALA A 239 -32.43 -8.97 -16.85
C ALA A 239 -31.70 -9.89 -15.84
N LEU A 240 -31.90 -9.69 -14.53
CA LEU A 240 -31.09 -10.32 -13.48
C LEU A 240 -31.10 -11.86 -13.50
N PRO A 241 -32.26 -12.56 -13.60
CA PRO A 241 -32.27 -14.03 -13.59
C PRO A 241 -31.46 -14.62 -14.75
N THR A 242 -31.57 -14.02 -15.95
CA THR A 242 -30.83 -14.46 -17.14
C THR A 242 -29.34 -14.20 -17.01
N LEU A 243 -28.94 -13.01 -16.54
CA LEU A 243 -27.53 -12.69 -16.27
C LEU A 243 -26.91 -13.66 -15.25
N ILE A 244 -27.64 -14.00 -14.19
CA ILE A 244 -27.18 -14.95 -13.16
C ILE A 244 -27.04 -16.37 -13.72
N LEU A 245 -27.92 -16.78 -14.62
CA LEU A 245 -27.77 -18.05 -15.35
C LEU A 245 -26.52 -18.02 -16.25
N MET A 246 -26.28 -16.91 -16.96
CA MET A 246 -25.11 -16.73 -17.83
C MET A 246 -23.78 -16.78 -17.07
N LEU A 247 -23.73 -16.39 -15.79
CA LEU A 247 -22.54 -16.57 -14.95
C LEU A 247 -22.10 -18.04 -14.81
N ARG A 248 -23.00 -19.00 -15.04
CA ARG A 248 -22.72 -20.45 -14.97
C ARG A 248 -22.36 -21.06 -16.33
N SER A 249 -22.26 -20.24 -17.38
CA SER A 249 -21.89 -20.72 -18.71
C SER A 249 -20.47 -21.29 -18.72
N GLU A 250 -20.30 -22.39 -19.45
CA GLU A 250 -18.98 -22.97 -19.76
C GLU A 250 -18.20 -22.11 -20.77
N ASP A 251 -18.91 -21.28 -21.55
CA ASP A 251 -18.28 -20.31 -22.45
C ASP A 251 -17.79 -19.09 -21.65
N ALA A 252 -16.47 -18.96 -21.59
CA ALA A 252 -15.82 -17.88 -20.87
C ALA A 252 -16.20 -16.49 -21.36
N ALA A 253 -16.50 -16.34 -22.65
CA ALA A 253 -16.89 -15.05 -23.20
C ALA A 253 -18.30 -14.64 -22.74
N ILE A 254 -19.18 -15.62 -22.47
CA ILE A 254 -20.53 -15.36 -21.94
C ILE A 254 -20.47 -14.98 -20.47
N HIS A 255 -19.82 -15.79 -19.63
CA HIS A 255 -19.78 -15.49 -18.20
C HIS A 255 -18.99 -14.21 -17.90
N TYR A 256 -18.02 -13.84 -18.74
CA TYR A 256 -17.26 -12.59 -18.64
C TYR A 256 -18.16 -11.37 -18.85
N GLU A 257 -19.00 -11.38 -19.90
CA GLU A 257 -19.92 -10.27 -20.13
C GLU A 257 -20.98 -10.21 -19.04
N ALA A 258 -21.52 -11.36 -18.60
CA ALA A 258 -22.51 -11.40 -17.54
C ALA A 258 -22.00 -10.79 -16.22
N VAL A 259 -20.80 -11.15 -15.78
CA VAL A 259 -20.20 -10.57 -14.56
C VAL A 259 -19.91 -9.08 -14.74
N GLY A 260 -19.48 -8.66 -15.94
CA GLY A 260 -19.25 -7.25 -16.27
C GLY A 260 -20.52 -6.39 -16.26
N VAL A 261 -21.63 -6.91 -16.80
CA VAL A 261 -22.94 -6.25 -16.73
C VAL A 261 -23.34 -6.07 -15.27
N ILE A 262 -23.32 -7.15 -14.48
CA ILE A 262 -23.69 -7.10 -13.06
C ILE A 262 -22.79 -6.13 -12.27
N GLY A 263 -21.48 -6.16 -12.52
CA GLY A 263 -20.53 -5.21 -11.92
C GLY A 263 -20.90 -3.75 -12.17
N ASN A 264 -21.25 -3.41 -13.41
CA ASN A 264 -21.70 -2.06 -13.75
C ASN A 264 -23.06 -1.71 -13.13
N LEU A 265 -23.99 -2.67 -13.05
CA LEU A 265 -25.31 -2.50 -12.45
C LEU A 265 -25.24 -2.18 -10.95
N VAL A 266 -24.35 -2.82 -10.20
CA VAL A 266 -24.27 -2.64 -8.74
C VAL A 266 -23.33 -1.51 -8.30
N HIS A 267 -22.48 -1.03 -9.22
CA HIS A 267 -21.55 0.06 -8.94
C HIS A 267 -22.30 1.34 -8.60
N SER A 268 -22.06 1.88 -7.40
CA SER A 268 -22.75 3.07 -6.85
C SER A 268 -24.28 2.96 -6.77
N SER A 269 -24.85 1.75 -6.81
CA SER A 269 -26.30 1.52 -6.82
C SER A 269 -26.69 0.54 -5.70
N PRO A 270 -26.94 1.02 -4.46
CA PRO A 270 -27.18 0.15 -3.30
C PRO A 270 -28.49 -0.66 -3.41
N ASN A 271 -29.53 -0.13 -4.06
CA ASN A 271 -30.80 -0.83 -4.25
C ASN A 271 -30.64 -2.02 -5.22
N ILE A 272 -30.07 -1.76 -6.41
CA ILE A 272 -29.76 -2.80 -7.40
C ILE A 272 -28.85 -3.87 -6.80
N LYS A 273 -27.87 -3.48 -5.97
CA LYS A 273 -27.01 -4.43 -5.26
C LYS A 273 -27.81 -5.41 -4.40
N LYS A 274 -28.81 -4.93 -3.64
CA LYS A 274 -29.69 -5.79 -2.84
C LYS A 274 -30.52 -6.73 -3.73
N GLU A 275 -31.06 -6.22 -4.85
CA GLU A 275 -31.83 -7.02 -5.80
C GLU A 275 -30.99 -8.13 -6.44
N VAL A 276 -29.76 -7.83 -6.85
CA VAL A 276 -28.80 -8.81 -7.40
C VAL A 276 -28.45 -9.89 -6.38
N LEU A 277 -28.24 -9.52 -5.11
CA LEU A 277 -27.98 -10.47 -4.03
C LEU A 277 -29.21 -11.36 -3.75
N ALA A 278 -30.41 -10.76 -3.70
CA ALA A 278 -31.68 -11.47 -3.51
C ALA A 278 -31.98 -12.44 -4.66
N ALA A 279 -31.59 -12.10 -5.89
CA ALA A 279 -31.71 -12.96 -7.06
C ALA A 279 -30.71 -14.13 -7.07
N GLY A 280 -29.81 -14.24 -6.08
CA GLY A 280 -28.94 -15.39 -5.90
C GLY A 280 -27.59 -15.33 -6.64
N ALA A 281 -27.13 -14.13 -7.03
CA ALA A 281 -25.89 -13.95 -7.80
C ALA A 281 -24.61 -14.38 -7.05
N LEU A 282 -24.64 -14.43 -5.71
CA LEU A 282 -23.44 -14.59 -4.90
C LEU A 282 -22.67 -15.90 -5.18
N GLN A 283 -23.35 -17.05 -5.25
CA GLN A 283 -22.64 -18.33 -5.47
C GLN A 283 -22.03 -18.44 -6.88
N PRO A 284 -22.76 -18.09 -7.97
CA PRO A 284 -22.16 -18.06 -9.31
C PRO A 284 -20.94 -17.13 -9.41
N VAL A 285 -20.98 -15.94 -8.79
CA VAL A 285 -19.84 -15.02 -8.78
C VAL A 285 -18.63 -15.62 -8.06
N ILE A 286 -18.83 -16.30 -6.91
CA ILE A 286 -17.75 -17.01 -6.22
C ILE A 286 -17.15 -18.11 -7.10
N GLY A 287 -17.99 -18.84 -7.85
CA GLY A 287 -17.53 -19.86 -8.80
C GLY A 287 -16.58 -19.32 -9.88
N LEU A 288 -16.77 -18.07 -10.32
CA LEU A 288 -15.92 -17.44 -11.33
C LEU A 288 -14.52 -17.07 -10.83
N LEU A 289 -14.27 -17.04 -9.52
CA LEU A 289 -12.91 -16.87 -8.98
C LEU A 289 -11.96 -17.98 -9.41
N SER A 290 -12.50 -19.16 -9.75
CA SER A 290 -11.74 -20.32 -10.25
C SER A 290 -11.93 -20.54 -11.76
N SER A 291 -12.44 -19.54 -12.51
CA SER A 291 -12.60 -19.63 -13.97
C SER A 291 -11.25 -19.81 -14.67
N CYS A 292 -11.23 -20.45 -15.84
CA CYS A 292 -10.05 -20.50 -16.70
C CYS A 292 -9.73 -19.15 -17.37
N CYS A 293 -10.60 -18.16 -17.21
CA CYS A 293 -10.50 -16.82 -17.81
C CYS A 293 -10.07 -15.79 -16.75
N PRO A 294 -8.83 -15.26 -16.82
CA PRO A 294 -8.33 -14.24 -15.89
C PRO A 294 -9.23 -13.00 -15.83
N GLU A 295 -9.77 -12.55 -16.97
CA GLU A 295 -10.70 -11.43 -17.04
C GLU A 295 -11.91 -11.64 -16.14
N SER A 296 -12.47 -12.85 -16.14
CA SER A 296 -13.65 -13.21 -15.34
C SER A 296 -13.31 -13.30 -13.86
N GLN A 297 -12.14 -13.84 -13.52
CA GLN A 297 -11.65 -13.85 -12.15
C GLN A 297 -11.49 -12.43 -11.59
N ARG A 298 -10.92 -11.49 -12.40
CA ARG A 298 -10.75 -10.08 -12.00
C ARG A 298 -12.09 -9.41 -11.72
N GLU A 299 -13.04 -9.52 -12.64
CA GLU A 299 -14.37 -8.93 -12.50
C GLU A 299 -15.15 -9.55 -11.33
N ALA A 300 -15.03 -10.87 -11.12
CA ALA A 300 -15.64 -11.55 -9.99
C ALA A 300 -15.09 -11.05 -8.64
N ALA A 301 -13.76 -10.92 -8.51
CA ALA A 301 -13.15 -10.40 -7.29
C ALA A 301 -13.55 -8.93 -7.03
N LEU A 302 -13.57 -8.10 -8.07
CA LEU A 302 -14.06 -6.72 -7.98
C LEU A 302 -15.52 -6.67 -7.49
N LEU A 303 -16.39 -7.48 -8.09
CA LEU A 303 -17.81 -7.56 -7.73
C LEU A 303 -18.02 -8.03 -6.29
N LEU A 304 -17.25 -9.01 -5.82
CA LEU A 304 -17.28 -9.44 -4.41
C LEU A 304 -16.86 -8.31 -3.45
N GLY A 305 -15.83 -7.53 -3.80
CA GLY A 305 -15.45 -6.35 -3.02
C GLY A 305 -16.54 -5.28 -2.99
N GLN A 306 -17.30 -5.12 -4.08
CA GLN A 306 -18.46 -4.24 -4.14
C GLN A 306 -19.65 -4.79 -3.31
N PHE A 307 -19.89 -6.09 -3.30
CA PHE A 307 -20.88 -6.74 -2.44
C PHE A 307 -20.51 -6.62 -0.96
N ALA A 308 -19.24 -6.80 -0.60
CA ALA A 308 -18.73 -6.61 0.76
C ALA A 308 -18.89 -5.16 1.28
N ALA A 309 -19.18 -4.20 0.39
CA ALA A 309 -19.51 -2.82 0.76
C ALA A 309 -20.99 -2.61 1.12
N ALA A 310 -21.86 -3.62 1.01
CA ALA A 310 -23.29 -3.49 1.32
C ALA A 310 -23.54 -3.37 2.82
N ASP A 311 -23.20 -4.41 3.57
CA ASP A 311 -23.43 -4.56 5.01
C ASP A 311 -22.56 -5.70 5.57
N SER A 312 -22.60 -5.89 6.90
CA SER A 312 -21.83 -6.92 7.60
C SER A 312 -22.28 -8.34 7.22
N ASP A 313 -23.59 -8.59 7.15
CA ASP A 313 -24.15 -9.91 6.82
C ASP A 313 -23.67 -10.41 5.46
N CYS A 314 -23.64 -9.52 4.47
CA CYS A 314 -23.13 -9.81 3.14
C CYS A 314 -21.65 -10.24 3.17
N LYS A 315 -20.80 -9.54 3.94
CA LYS A 315 -19.38 -9.93 4.10
C LYS A 315 -19.26 -11.33 4.69
N VAL A 316 -20.05 -11.64 5.72
CA VAL A 316 -20.06 -12.95 6.38
C VAL A 316 -20.51 -14.04 5.40
N HIS A 317 -21.57 -13.80 4.64
CA HIS A 317 -22.08 -14.75 3.65
C HIS A 317 -21.09 -15.01 2.50
N ILE A 318 -20.34 -13.99 2.04
CA ILE A 318 -19.27 -14.18 1.06
C ILE A 318 -18.21 -15.17 1.59
N VAL A 319 -17.80 -15.01 2.85
CA VAL A 319 -16.81 -15.89 3.49
C VAL A 319 -17.36 -17.30 3.71
N GLN A 320 -18.58 -17.43 4.27
CA GLN A 320 -19.23 -18.71 4.53
C GLN A 320 -19.45 -19.54 3.27
N ARG A 321 -19.63 -18.89 2.11
CA ARG A 321 -19.79 -19.54 0.80
C ARG A 321 -18.47 -19.93 0.12
N GLY A 322 -17.34 -19.74 0.81
CA GLY A 322 -16.04 -20.27 0.37
C GLY A 322 -15.20 -19.33 -0.49
N ALA A 323 -15.48 -18.03 -0.52
CA ALA A 323 -14.72 -17.08 -1.34
C ALA A 323 -13.26 -16.90 -0.92
N VAL A 324 -12.93 -17.15 0.35
CA VAL A 324 -11.61 -16.82 0.94
C VAL A 324 -10.46 -17.58 0.28
N ARG A 325 -10.59 -18.89 0.06
CA ARG A 325 -9.49 -19.70 -0.51
C ARG A 325 -9.16 -19.31 -1.96
N PRO A 326 -10.12 -19.22 -2.89
CA PRO A 326 -9.84 -18.76 -4.25
C PRO A 326 -9.22 -17.35 -4.28
N LEU A 327 -9.69 -16.43 -3.42
CA LEU A 327 -9.09 -15.10 -3.31
C LEU A 327 -7.61 -15.19 -2.87
N ILE A 328 -7.30 -15.97 -1.83
CA ILE A 328 -5.91 -16.14 -1.36
C ILE A 328 -5.02 -16.77 -2.45
N GLU A 329 -5.53 -17.74 -3.21
CA GLU A 329 -4.82 -18.35 -4.35
C GLU A 329 -4.52 -17.29 -5.44
N MET A 330 -5.49 -16.44 -5.76
CA MET A 330 -5.33 -15.34 -6.72
C MET A 330 -4.25 -14.31 -6.30
N LEU A 331 -3.98 -14.12 -5.01
CA LEU A 331 -2.89 -13.24 -4.53
C LEU A 331 -1.50 -13.72 -4.98
N GLN A 332 -1.38 -14.99 -5.38
CA GLN A 332 -0.13 -15.60 -5.82
C GLN A 332 0.03 -15.63 -7.35
N SER A 333 -0.97 -15.14 -8.10
CA SER A 333 -0.94 -15.09 -9.57
C SER A 333 0.21 -14.23 -10.11
N SER A 334 0.73 -14.58 -11.29
CA SER A 334 1.67 -13.74 -12.03
C SER A 334 1.01 -12.45 -12.55
N ASP A 335 -0.31 -12.46 -12.77
CA ASP A 335 -1.07 -11.28 -13.21
C ASP A 335 -1.23 -10.30 -12.03
N MET A 336 -0.69 -9.09 -12.21
CA MET A 336 -0.77 -8.02 -11.21
C MET A 336 -2.21 -7.58 -10.95
N GLN A 337 -3.07 -7.56 -11.97
CA GLN A 337 -4.44 -7.08 -11.85
C GLN A 337 -5.31 -8.09 -11.07
N LEU A 338 -5.06 -9.40 -11.24
CA LEU A 338 -5.69 -10.44 -10.41
C LEU A 338 -5.33 -10.28 -8.94
N ARG A 339 -4.03 -10.06 -8.64
CA ARG A 339 -3.57 -9.81 -7.28
C ARG A 339 -4.21 -8.57 -6.68
N GLU A 340 -4.34 -7.50 -7.46
CA GLU A 340 -4.93 -6.23 -7.02
C GLU A 340 -6.41 -6.38 -6.66
N MET A 341 -7.21 -7.00 -7.53
CA MET A 341 -8.64 -7.20 -7.28
C MET A 341 -8.89 -8.18 -6.13
N SER A 342 -8.06 -9.22 -5.98
CA SER A 342 -8.15 -10.13 -4.84
C SER A 342 -7.80 -9.43 -3.52
N ALA A 343 -6.71 -8.66 -3.48
CA ALA A 343 -6.33 -7.89 -2.29
C ALA A 343 -7.41 -6.86 -1.92
N PHE A 344 -8.01 -6.21 -2.91
CA PHE A 344 -9.17 -5.32 -2.70
C PHE A 344 -10.34 -6.06 -2.04
N ALA A 345 -10.76 -7.21 -2.59
CA ALA A 345 -11.87 -7.99 -2.05
C ALA A 345 -11.60 -8.47 -0.61
N LEU A 346 -10.43 -9.08 -0.36
CA LEU A 346 -10.01 -9.52 0.97
C LEU A 346 -9.91 -8.35 1.95
N GLY A 347 -9.44 -7.19 1.49
CA GLY A 347 -9.36 -5.97 2.29
C GLY A 347 -10.73 -5.51 2.79
N ARG A 348 -11.76 -5.55 1.94
CA ARG A 348 -13.15 -5.22 2.33
C ARG A 348 -13.74 -6.26 3.28
N LEU A 349 -13.47 -7.54 3.05
CA LEU A 349 -13.96 -8.64 3.91
C LEU A 349 -13.31 -8.62 5.30
N ALA A 350 -12.03 -8.23 5.39
CA ALA A 350 -11.28 -8.13 6.65
C ALA A 350 -11.74 -6.96 7.56
N GLN A 351 -12.56 -6.04 7.05
CA GLN A 351 -13.20 -4.99 7.87
C GLN A 351 -14.43 -5.51 8.64
N ASP A 352 -14.49 -6.81 8.92
CA ASP A 352 -15.54 -7.45 9.69
C ASP A 352 -14.94 -8.47 10.65
N SER A 353 -15.28 -8.37 11.93
CA SER A 353 -14.69 -9.19 12.99
C SER A 353 -14.92 -10.69 12.79
N HIS A 354 -16.07 -11.08 12.24
CA HIS A 354 -16.42 -12.49 12.01
C HIS A 354 -15.59 -13.14 10.91
N ASN A 355 -14.98 -12.34 10.03
CA ASN A 355 -14.21 -12.83 8.89
C ASN A 355 -12.71 -12.90 9.17
N GLN A 356 -12.22 -12.04 10.07
CA GLN A 356 -10.79 -11.82 10.30
C GLN A 356 -10.04 -13.10 10.66
N ALA A 357 -10.54 -13.90 11.60
CA ALA A 357 -9.93 -15.16 12.00
C ALA A 357 -9.93 -16.19 10.86
N GLY A 358 -11.03 -16.28 10.11
CA GLY A 358 -11.16 -17.19 8.98
C GLY A 358 -10.19 -16.88 7.84
N ILE A 359 -9.97 -15.60 7.53
CA ILE A 359 -9.00 -15.18 6.49
C ILE A 359 -7.57 -15.53 6.90
N ALA A 360 -7.20 -15.27 8.17
CA ALA A 360 -5.88 -15.63 8.68
C ALA A 360 -5.66 -17.14 8.70
N PHE A 361 -6.63 -17.91 9.20
CA PHE A 361 -6.60 -19.38 9.25
C PHE A 361 -6.42 -20.02 7.88
N ASN A 362 -7.00 -19.45 6.82
CA ASN A 362 -6.81 -19.91 5.44
C ASN A 362 -5.48 -19.45 4.82
N GLY A 363 -4.55 -18.88 5.60
CA GLY A 363 -3.20 -18.53 5.15
C GLY A 363 -3.08 -17.17 4.47
N GLY A 364 -4.04 -16.25 4.68
CA GLY A 364 -4.06 -14.95 4.00
C GLY A 364 -2.89 -14.02 4.37
N LEU A 365 -2.32 -14.16 5.56
CA LEU A 365 -1.29 -13.24 6.08
C LEU A 365 -0.03 -13.21 5.21
N VAL A 366 0.55 -14.36 4.87
CA VAL A 366 1.85 -14.43 4.18
C VAL A 366 1.78 -13.85 2.76
N PRO A 367 0.80 -14.20 1.90
CA PRO A 367 0.65 -13.57 0.59
C PRO A 367 0.42 -12.06 0.68
N LEU A 368 -0.43 -11.59 1.60
CA LEU A 368 -0.67 -10.15 1.79
C LEU A 368 0.60 -9.41 2.22
N LEU A 369 1.39 -9.96 3.15
CA LEU A 369 2.67 -9.39 3.57
C LEU A 369 3.69 -9.33 2.41
N LYS A 370 3.69 -10.33 1.52
CA LYS A 370 4.54 -10.33 0.31
C LYS A 370 4.13 -9.22 -0.67
N LEU A 371 2.85 -8.91 -0.78
CA LEU A 371 2.36 -7.83 -1.66
C LEU A 371 2.76 -6.44 -1.18
N LEU A 372 3.20 -6.28 0.07
CA LEU A 372 3.79 -5.02 0.54
C LEU A 372 5.11 -4.68 -0.17
N ASP A 373 5.79 -5.62 -0.82
CA ASP A 373 6.99 -5.35 -1.65
C ASP A 373 6.65 -4.89 -3.08
N SER A 374 5.37 -4.79 -3.41
CA SER A 374 4.93 -4.41 -4.75
C SER A 374 5.32 -2.98 -5.09
N LYS A 375 5.87 -2.77 -6.30
CA LYS A 375 6.10 -1.44 -6.88
C LYS A 375 4.81 -0.75 -7.38
N ASN A 376 3.70 -1.48 -7.44
CA ASN A 376 2.38 -0.90 -7.71
C ASN A 376 1.76 -0.44 -6.38
N GLY A 377 1.57 0.87 -6.25
CA GLY A 377 1.06 1.49 -5.03
C GLY A 377 -0.39 1.13 -4.69
N SER A 378 -1.27 0.91 -5.68
CA SER A 378 -2.66 0.47 -5.45
C SER A 378 -2.68 -0.94 -4.84
N LEU A 379 -1.93 -1.86 -5.44
CA LEU A 379 -1.78 -3.23 -4.93
C LEU A 379 -1.16 -3.25 -3.53
N GLN A 380 -0.10 -2.45 -3.31
CA GLN A 380 0.56 -2.31 -2.01
C GLN A 380 -0.42 -1.78 -0.96
N HIS A 381 -1.23 -0.78 -1.30
CA HIS A 381 -2.23 -0.19 -0.42
C HIS A 381 -3.35 -1.19 -0.07
N ASN A 382 -3.89 -1.90 -1.06
CA ASN A 382 -4.94 -2.90 -0.82
C ASN A 382 -4.45 -4.02 0.11
N ALA A 383 -3.20 -4.46 -0.04
CA ALA A 383 -2.59 -5.42 0.87
C ALA A 383 -2.45 -4.88 2.30
N ALA A 384 -1.96 -3.63 2.45
CA ALA A 384 -1.88 -2.97 3.76
C ALA A 384 -3.27 -2.81 4.41
N PHE A 385 -4.29 -2.43 3.63
CA PHE A 385 -5.65 -2.29 4.12
C PHE A 385 -6.26 -3.61 4.61
N ALA A 386 -5.96 -4.72 3.92
CA ALA A 386 -6.35 -6.05 4.39
C ALA A 386 -5.65 -6.42 5.70
N LEU A 387 -4.34 -6.21 5.80
CA LEU A 387 -3.56 -6.49 7.02
C LEU A 387 -4.03 -5.63 8.20
N TYR A 388 -4.38 -4.36 7.96
CA TYR A 388 -4.98 -3.48 8.95
C TYR A 388 -6.28 -4.06 9.55
N GLY A 389 -7.16 -4.60 8.70
CA GLY A 389 -8.37 -5.28 9.13
C GLY A 389 -8.07 -6.54 9.95
N LEU A 390 -7.14 -7.38 9.47
CA LEU A 390 -6.77 -8.62 10.14
C LEU A 390 -6.12 -8.40 11.52
N ALA A 391 -5.38 -7.30 11.70
CA ALA A 391 -4.73 -6.95 12.95
C ALA A 391 -5.71 -6.55 14.08
N ASP A 392 -6.99 -6.34 13.78
CA ASP A 392 -7.99 -5.94 14.78
C ASP A 392 -8.44 -7.12 15.66
N ASN A 393 -8.32 -8.34 15.11
CA ASN A 393 -8.65 -9.56 15.81
C ASN A 393 -7.47 -10.05 16.66
N GLU A 394 -7.69 -10.24 17.96
CA GLU A 394 -6.69 -10.76 18.89
C GLU A 394 -6.16 -12.15 18.52
N ASP A 395 -7.02 -13.03 17.98
CA ASP A 395 -6.63 -14.40 17.59
C ASP A 395 -5.61 -14.38 16.44
N ASN A 396 -5.58 -13.30 15.65
CA ASN A 396 -4.65 -13.14 14.54
C ASN A 396 -3.31 -12.56 14.97
N VAL A 397 -3.21 -11.87 16.12
CA VAL A 397 -2.01 -11.10 16.51
C VAL A 397 -0.79 -12.00 16.61
N SER A 398 -0.93 -13.15 17.27
CA SER A 398 0.16 -14.11 17.44
C SER A 398 0.64 -14.68 16.11
N ASP A 399 -0.29 -15.01 15.21
CA ASP A 399 0.04 -15.50 13.87
C ASP A 399 0.69 -14.41 13.02
N PHE A 400 0.21 -13.16 13.12
CA PHE A 400 0.77 -11.99 12.45
C PHE A 400 2.24 -11.75 12.85
N ILE A 401 2.54 -11.86 14.14
CA ILE A 401 3.91 -11.72 14.66
C ILE A 401 4.75 -12.95 14.26
N ARG A 402 4.22 -14.17 14.40
CA ARG A 402 4.91 -15.42 14.06
C ARG A 402 5.43 -15.43 12.63
N VAL A 403 4.63 -14.94 11.68
CA VAL A 403 5.03 -14.87 10.25
C VAL A 403 5.95 -13.69 9.91
N GLY A 404 6.29 -12.83 10.88
CA GLY A 404 7.18 -11.68 10.71
C GLY A 404 6.48 -10.42 10.20
N GLY A 405 5.16 -10.31 10.42
CA GLY A 405 4.37 -9.19 9.92
C GLY A 405 4.79 -7.85 10.51
N VAL A 406 5.18 -7.79 11.79
CA VAL A 406 5.63 -6.55 12.44
C VAL A 406 6.91 -6.02 11.78
N GLN A 407 7.92 -6.88 11.59
CA GLN A 407 9.17 -6.50 10.93
C GLN A 407 8.90 -6.06 9.48
N LYS A 408 7.99 -6.73 8.78
CA LYS A 408 7.62 -6.37 7.41
C LYS A 408 6.97 -4.98 7.31
N LEU A 409 6.15 -4.62 8.29
CA LEU A 409 5.52 -3.30 8.39
C LEU A 409 6.53 -2.21 8.76
N GLN A 410 7.56 -2.52 9.54
CA GLN A 410 8.59 -1.57 9.96
C GLN A 410 9.64 -1.31 8.87
N ASP A 411 10.12 -2.38 8.23
CA ASP A 411 11.21 -2.33 7.24
C ASP A 411 10.72 -1.99 5.82
N GLY A 412 9.40 -1.95 5.62
CA GLY A 412 8.79 -1.83 4.29
C GLY A 412 8.97 -0.45 3.64
N GLU A 413 9.33 -0.44 2.36
CA GLU A 413 9.35 0.77 1.54
C GLU A 413 7.99 1.01 0.89
N PHE A 414 7.23 1.98 1.43
CA PHE A 414 5.88 2.28 0.97
C PHE A 414 5.85 3.49 0.04
N ILE A 415 5.23 3.32 -1.13
CA ILE A 415 5.23 4.32 -2.21
C ILE A 415 4.24 5.44 -1.92
N ILE A 416 3.02 5.07 -1.51
CA ILE A 416 1.90 6.01 -1.31
C ILE A 416 1.79 6.38 0.17
N GLN A 417 1.55 7.67 0.47
CA GLN A 417 1.39 8.15 1.85
C GLN A 417 0.24 7.46 2.59
N ALA A 418 -0.90 7.23 1.92
CA ALA A 418 -2.03 6.50 2.48
C ALA A 418 -1.65 5.08 2.95
N THR A 419 -0.69 4.43 2.27
CA THR A 419 -0.15 3.12 2.69
C THR A 419 0.70 3.28 3.96
N LYS A 420 1.57 4.29 4.04
CA LYS A 420 2.36 4.59 5.25
C LYS A 420 1.46 4.83 6.46
N ASP A 421 0.42 5.63 6.31
CA ASP A 421 -0.54 5.92 7.38
C ASP A 421 -1.31 4.67 7.80
N CYS A 422 -1.68 3.82 6.84
CA CYS A 422 -2.35 2.55 7.11
C CYS A 422 -1.44 1.57 7.88
N VAL A 423 -0.17 1.50 7.49
CA VAL A 423 0.85 0.68 8.17
C VAL A 423 1.09 1.16 9.61
N ALA A 424 1.24 2.47 9.82
CA ALA A 424 1.39 3.05 11.16
C ALA A 424 0.17 2.75 12.05
N LYS A 425 -1.04 2.88 11.51
CA LYS A 425 -2.28 2.51 12.22
C LYS A 425 -2.35 1.00 12.53
N THR A 426 -1.81 0.16 11.64
CA THR A 426 -1.74 -1.29 11.86
C THR A 426 -0.80 -1.63 13.01
N LEU A 427 0.39 -1.02 13.06
CA LEU A 427 1.34 -1.20 14.17
C LEU A 427 0.74 -0.73 15.51
N LYS A 428 0.10 0.45 15.53
CA LYS A 428 -0.59 0.95 16.73
C LYS A 428 -1.69 0.01 17.21
N ARG A 429 -2.49 -0.52 16.27
CA ARG A 429 -3.54 -1.49 16.59
C ARG A 429 -2.97 -2.78 17.16
N LEU A 430 -1.84 -3.28 16.65
CA LEU A 430 -1.16 -4.43 17.23
C LEU A 430 -0.67 -4.14 18.66
N GLU A 431 -0.08 -2.97 18.90
CA GLU A 431 0.32 -2.52 20.26
C GLU A 431 -0.87 -2.52 21.23
N GLU A 432 -2.01 -1.97 20.83
CA GLU A 432 -3.24 -1.94 21.65
C GLU A 432 -3.81 -3.34 21.98
N LYS A 433 -3.45 -4.37 21.21
CA LYS A 433 -3.94 -5.75 21.37
C LYS A 433 -2.97 -6.68 22.12
N ILE A 434 -1.72 -6.25 22.34
CA ILE A 434 -0.71 -7.04 23.05
C ILE A 434 -0.89 -6.85 24.56
N HIS A 435 -1.83 -7.61 25.12
CA HIS A 435 -2.08 -7.69 26.56
C HIS A 435 -2.77 -9.02 26.92
N GLY A 436 -2.79 -9.36 28.20
CA GLY A 436 -3.56 -10.51 28.72
C GLY A 436 -3.24 -11.82 27.99
N ARG A 437 -4.26 -12.45 27.40
CA ARG A 437 -4.12 -13.76 26.72
C ARG A 437 -3.14 -13.73 25.53
N VAL A 438 -3.13 -12.64 24.78
CA VAL A 438 -2.27 -12.48 23.59
C VAL A 438 -0.81 -12.39 24.03
N LEU A 439 -0.52 -11.56 25.03
CA LEU A 439 0.82 -11.42 25.59
C LEU A 439 1.34 -12.76 26.16
N ASN A 440 0.51 -13.46 26.94
CA ASN A 440 0.88 -14.76 27.50
C ASN A 440 1.21 -15.78 26.40
N HIS A 441 0.44 -15.81 25.30
CA HIS A 441 0.73 -16.68 24.17
C HIS A 441 2.02 -16.27 23.45
N LEU A 442 2.28 -14.97 23.27
CA LEU A 442 3.54 -14.49 22.69
C LEU A 442 4.75 -14.88 23.56
N ILE A 443 4.66 -14.74 24.88
CA ILE A 443 5.71 -15.18 25.81
C ILE A 443 5.94 -16.69 25.69
N TYR A 444 4.86 -17.48 25.62
CA TYR A 444 4.97 -18.91 25.36
C TYR A 444 5.71 -19.21 24.05
N LEU A 445 5.30 -18.57 22.93
CA LEU A 445 5.96 -18.73 21.63
C LEU A 445 7.44 -18.32 21.69
N MET A 446 7.77 -17.25 22.40
CA MET A 446 9.14 -16.77 22.59
C MET A 446 10.03 -17.79 23.30
N ARG A 447 9.46 -18.64 24.17
CA ARG A 447 10.20 -19.67 24.91
C ARG A 447 10.30 -21.00 24.17
N VAL A 448 9.23 -21.44 23.51
CA VAL A 448 9.14 -22.82 23.00
C VAL A 448 9.33 -22.98 21.50
N SER A 449 9.19 -21.90 20.72
CA SER A 449 9.21 -22.00 19.25
C SER A 449 10.61 -22.14 18.69
N GLU A 450 10.72 -22.38 17.38
CA GLU A 450 12.00 -22.29 16.66
C GLU A 450 12.64 -20.89 16.76
N LYS A 451 13.98 -20.83 16.72
CA LYS A 451 14.77 -19.59 16.92
C LYS A 451 14.31 -18.41 16.07
N THR A 452 13.88 -18.68 14.83
CA THR A 452 13.32 -17.69 13.91
C THR A 452 12.06 -17.01 14.48
N VAL A 453 11.13 -17.80 15.00
CA VAL A 453 9.90 -17.30 15.63
C VAL A 453 10.21 -16.60 16.95
N GLN A 454 11.07 -17.19 17.79
CA GLN A 454 11.48 -16.56 19.06
C GLN A 454 12.03 -15.14 18.83
N ARG A 455 12.93 -15.00 17.85
CA ARG A 455 13.52 -13.71 17.47
C ARG A 455 12.46 -12.73 16.95
N ARG A 456 11.55 -13.17 16.07
CA ARG A 456 10.46 -12.30 15.57
C ARG A 456 9.56 -11.79 16.69
N VAL A 457 9.23 -12.66 17.64
CA VAL A 457 8.41 -12.29 18.81
C VAL A 457 9.17 -11.30 19.69
N ALA A 458 10.44 -11.55 20.03
CA ALA A 458 11.24 -10.64 20.84
C ALA A 458 11.40 -9.26 20.18
N LEU A 459 11.69 -9.21 18.88
CA LEU A 459 11.76 -7.96 18.11
C LEU A 459 10.42 -7.22 18.09
N ALA A 460 9.31 -7.94 17.88
CA ALA A 460 7.98 -7.33 17.87
C ALA A 460 7.60 -6.76 19.25
N LEU A 461 7.84 -7.51 20.33
CA LEU A 461 7.57 -7.06 21.69
C LEU A 461 8.46 -5.87 22.08
N ALA A 462 9.71 -5.82 21.64
CA ALA A 462 10.60 -4.69 21.95
C ALA A 462 10.04 -3.36 21.42
N HIS A 463 9.30 -3.43 20.31
CA HIS A 463 8.65 -2.28 19.71
C HIS A 463 7.24 -2.02 20.25
N LEU A 464 6.44 -3.06 20.44
CA LEU A 464 4.99 -2.94 20.64
C LEU A 464 4.52 -3.20 22.07
N CYS A 465 5.37 -3.69 22.98
CA CYS A 465 4.93 -3.94 24.35
C CYS A 465 4.63 -2.63 25.11
N SER A 466 3.74 -2.74 26.08
CA SER A 466 3.56 -1.72 27.12
C SER A 466 4.82 -1.65 27.99
N PRO A 467 5.21 -0.46 28.46
CA PRO A 467 6.31 -0.34 29.40
C PRO A 467 6.14 -1.20 30.67
N ASP A 468 4.89 -1.36 31.15
CA ASP A 468 4.57 -2.16 32.34
C ASP A 468 4.91 -3.67 32.15
N ASP A 469 4.98 -4.14 30.91
CA ASP A 469 5.26 -5.55 30.60
C ASP A 469 6.75 -5.83 30.32
N GLN A 470 7.59 -4.78 30.22
CA GLN A 470 8.98 -4.91 29.79
C GLN A 470 9.80 -5.81 30.71
N GLN A 471 9.65 -5.67 32.03
CA GLN A 471 10.34 -6.53 33.00
C GLN A 471 9.97 -7.99 32.78
N THR A 472 8.67 -8.30 32.73
CA THR A 472 8.15 -9.66 32.54
C THR A 472 8.65 -10.27 31.23
N ILE A 473 8.64 -9.52 30.13
CA ILE A 473 9.03 -10.02 28.81
C ILE A 473 10.55 -10.21 28.73
N PHE A 474 11.32 -9.18 29.07
CA PHE A 474 12.74 -9.11 28.75
C PHE A 474 13.65 -9.66 29.83
N LEU A 475 13.25 -9.59 31.11
CA LEU A 475 14.02 -10.16 32.23
C LEU A 475 13.49 -11.54 32.63
N ASP A 476 12.19 -11.66 32.88
CA ASP A 476 11.64 -12.91 33.47
C ASP A 476 11.45 -14.04 32.45
N ASN A 477 11.48 -13.74 31.15
CA ASN A 477 11.23 -14.70 30.06
C ASN A 477 12.29 -14.67 28.95
N ASP A 478 13.54 -14.29 29.26
CA ASP A 478 14.70 -14.35 28.36
C ASP A 478 14.59 -13.51 27.06
N GLY A 479 13.63 -12.57 26.99
CA GLY A 479 13.47 -11.71 25.82
C GLY A 479 14.72 -10.87 25.53
N LEU A 480 15.42 -10.40 26.58
CA LEU A 480 16.65 -9.61 26.43
C LEU A 480 17.78 -10.44 25.83
N ASP A 481 17.92 -11.70 26.25
CA ASP A 481 18.98 -12.58 25.75
C ASP A 481 18.78 -12.92 24.27
N LEU A 482 17.53 -13.01 23.80
CA LEU A 482 17.24 -13.13 22.36
C LEU A 482 17.71 -11.90 21.58
N LEU A 483 17.49 -10.68 22.09
CA LEU A 483 17.93 -9.44 21.44
C LEU A 483 19.46 -9.28 21.46
N LEU A 484 20.10 -9.59 22.59
CA LEU A 484 21.56 -9.58 22.71
C LEU A 484 22.20 -10.63 21.80
N GLY A 485 21.58 -11.81 21.66
CA GLY A 485 22.00 -12.85 20.73
C GLY A 485 21.88 -12.44 19.25
N LEU A 486 20.93 -11.55 18.91
CA LEU A 486 20.84 -10.93 17.59
C LEU A 486 21.99 -9.93 17.36
N LEU A 487 22.24 -9.05 18.33
CA LEU A 487 23.33 -8.07 18.29
C LEU A 487 24.71 -8.73 18.13
N GLY A 488 24.94 -9.83 18.84
CA GLY A 488 26.18 -10.62 18.78
C GLY A 488 26.29 -11.58 17.60
N SER A 489 25.28 -11.64 16.71
CA SER A 489 25.27 -12.57 15.58
C SER A 489 26.23 -12.17 14.45
N SER A 490 26.53 -13.12 13.55
CA SER A 490 27.35 -12.85 12.35
C SER A 490 26.59 -12.16 11.22
N GLY A 491 25.25 -12.17 11.24
CA GLY A 491 24.42 -11.63 10.17
C GLY A 491 24.15 -10.14 10.34
N LEU A 492 24.56 -9.32 9.36
CA LEU A 492 24.41 -7.85 9.44
C LEU A 492 22.97 -7.40 9.74
N LYS A 493 21.97 -7.96 9.04
CA LYS A 493 20.57 -7.63 9.31
C LYS A 493 20.16 -7.99 10.75
N GLN A 494 20.56 -9.16 11.25
CA GLN A 494 20.25 -9.58 12.62
C GLN A 494 20.88 -8.66 13.65
N GLN A 495 22.13 -8.22 13.43
CA GLN A 495 22.80 -7.28 14.33
C GLN A 495 22.06 -5.94 14.36
N LEU A 496 21.66 -5.42 13.19
CA LEU A 496 20.90 -4.17 13.08
C LEU A 496 19.53 -4.28 13.76
N ASP A 497 18.78 -5.34 13.47
CA ASP A 497 17.46 -5.58 14.08
C ASP A 497 17.58 -5.63 15.61
N GLY A 498 18.60 -6.32 16.13
CA GLY A 498 18.90 -6.38 17.57
C GLY A 498 19.23 -5.02 18.16
N ALA A 499 20.08 -4.23 17.49
CA ALA A 499 20.46 -2.89 17.95
C ALA A 499 19.26 -1.93 18.01
N VAL A 500 18.44 -1.90 16.95
CA VAL A 500 17.23 -1.06 16.87
C VAL A 500 16.22 -1.46 17.95
N ALA A 501 16.02 -2.76 18.17
CA ALA A 501 15.10 -3.25 19.20
C ALA A 501 15.57 -2.88 20.61
N LEU A 502 16.87 -3.03 20.91
CA LEU A 502 17.44 -2.62 22.20
C LEU A 502 17.32 -1.11 22.40
N TYR A 503 17.63 -0.29 21.40
CA TYR A 503 17.44 1.16 21.50
C TYR A 503 15.98 1.55 21.75
N LYS A 504 15.03 0.96 21.01
CA LYS A 504 13.59 1.17 21.21
C LYS A 504 13.15 0.79 22.63
N LEU A 505 13.62 -0.34 23.14
CA LEU A 505 13.35 -0.79 24.50
C LEU A 505 13.86 0.21 25.52
N ALA A 506 15.08 0.72 25.35
CA ALA A 506 15.67 1.73 26.22
C ALA A 506 14.90 3.05 26.22
N VAL A 507 14.50 3.55 25.04
CA VAL A 507 13.70 4.79 24.93
C VAL A 507 12.35 4.63 25.62
N LYS A 508 11.68 3.47 25.50
CA LYS A 508 10.42 3.21 26.21
C LYS A 508 10.58 3.09 27.73
N ALA A 509 11.72 2.60 28.21
CA ALA A 509 12.01 2.53 29.64
C ALA A 509 12.30 3.93 30.22
N THR A 510 12.99 4.80 29.48
CA THR A 510 13.36 6.14 29.95
C THR A 510 12.24 7.18 29.85
N THR A 511 11.22 7.01 28.98
CA THR A 511 10.05 7.90 28.96
C THR A 511 9.23 7.87 30.26
N LEU A 512 9.39 6.82 31.08
CA LEU A 512 8.82 6.72 32.43
C LEU A 512 9.76 7.25 33.52
N SER A 513 11.06 7.36 33.26
CA SER A 513 11.98 8.10 34.13
C SER A 513 12.04 9.55 33.66
N SER A 514 11.12 10.38 34.13
CA SER A 514 11.25 11.84 34.00
C SER A 514 12.67 12.23 34.40
N LEU A 515 13.45 12.79 33.46
CA LEU A 515 14.78 13.38 33.63
C LEU A 515 15.18 13.48 35.10
N ASP A 516 15.96 12.51 35.58
CA ASP A 516 16.47 12.53 36.94
C ASP A 516 17.34 13.79 37.07
N ALA A 517 16.76 14.85 37.61
CA ALA A 517 17.52 15.81 38.39
C ALA A 517 18.31 14.98 39.42
N ALA A 518 19.61 15.25 39.53
CA ALA A 518 20.54 14.44 40.31
C ALA A 518 19.89 13.97 41.63
N PRO A 519 19.77 12.65 41.85
CA PRO A 519 19.28 12.13 43.13
C PRO A 519 20.01 12.84 44.27
N PRO A 520 19.29 13.29 45.33
CA PRO A 520 19.94 13.94 46.45
C PRO A 520 21.04 13.04 47.00
N SER A 521 22.20 13.64 47.26
CA SER A 521 23.35 12.99 47.87
C SER A 521 22.92 12.19 49.11
N PRO A 522 23.32 10.91 49.25
CA PRO A 522 23.01 10.12 50.44
C PRO A 522 23.67 10.67 51.71
N THR A 523 24.71 11.51 51.57
CA THR A 523 25.35 12.26 52.66
C THR A 523 24.71 13.65 52.83
N PRO A 524 24.40 14.08 54.07
CA PRO A 524 24.02 15.47 54.36
C PRO A 524 25.15 16.41 53.93
N GLN A 525 24.94 17.19 52.88
CA GLN A 525 25.94 18.13 52.39
C GLN A 525 25.80 19.47 53.13
N VAL A 526 26.91 19.98 53.65
CA VAL A 526 26.98 21.29 54.29
C VAL A 526 27.60 22.26 53.29
N TYR A 527 26.77 23.14 52.73
CA TYR A 527 27.23 24.18 51.81
C TYR A 527 27.47 25.48 52.57
N LEU A 528 28.73 25.91 52.65
CA LEU A 528 29.08 27.19 53.28
C LEU A 528 28.70 28.38 52.39
N GLY A 529 28.61 28.19 51.07
CA GLY A 529 28.31 29.21 50.09
C GLY A 529 29.56 29.78 49.39
N GLU A 530 29.33 30.44 48.26
CA GLU A 530 30.36 30.95 47.34
C GLU A 530 31.35 31.91 48.04
N GLN A 531 30.88 32.71 49.00
CA GLN A 531 31.70 33.69 49.72
C GLN A 531 32.84 33.08 50.56
N TYR A 532 32.79 31.77 50.86
CA TYR A 532 33.83 31.06 51.61
C TYR A 532 34.78 30.26 50.73
N VAL A 533 34.58 30.24 49.41
CA VAL A 533 35.50 29.58 48.47
C VAL A 533 36.83 30.32 48.46
N ASN A 534 37.94 29.59 48.67
CA ASN A 534 39.30 30.15 48.72
C ASN A 534 39.44 31.38 49.64
N ASN A 535 38.75 31.36 50.78
CA ASN A 535 38.72 32.46 51.73
C ASN A 535 39.60 32.14 52.95
N LEU A 536 40.45 33.08 53.35
CA LEU A 536 41.34 32.92 54.51
C LEU A 536 40.56 32.90 55.84
N THR A 537 39.39 33.54 55.88
CA THR A 537 38.57 33.72 57.09
C THR A 537 38.13 32.37 57.63
N LEU A 538 38.57 32.02 58.84
CA LEU A 538 38.29 30.73 59.51
C LEU A 538 38.82 29.48 58.78
N SER A 539 39.68 29.64 57.77
CA SER A 539 40.36 28.52 57.14
C SER A 539 41.28 27.81 58.13
N ASP A 540 41.18 26.49 58.18
CA ASP A 540 41.92 25.60 59.08
C ASP A 540 42.81 24.60 58.30
N VAL A 541 42.80 24.69 56.97
CA VAL A 541 43.71 23.98 56.06
C VAL A 541 44.00 24.82 54.82
N THR A 542 45.22 24.74 54.30
CA THR A 542 45.66 25.37 53.05
C THR A 542 46.16 24.30 52.10
N PHE A 543 45.65 24.29 50.87
CA PHE A 543 46.14 23.42 49.81
C PHE A 543 47.14 24.15 48.92
N LEU A 544 48.23 23.49 48.55
CA LEU A 544 49.18 23.96 47.56
C LEU A 544 48.92 23.22 46.25
N VAL A 545 48.47 23.95 45.22
CA VAL A 545 48.11 23.40 43.89
C VAL A 545 48.85 24.21 42.84
N GLU A 546 49.72 23.57 42.05
CA GLU A 546 50.59 24.26 41.07
C GLU A 546 51.35 25.46 41.66
N GLY A 547 51.79 25.34 42.92
CA GLY A 547 52.50 26.41 43.64
C GLY A 547 51.62 27.55 44.15
N ARG A 548 50.30 27.49 43.94
CA ARG A 548 49.31 28.48 44.42
C ARG A 548 48.61 27.97 45.68
N ARG A 549 48.32 28.88 46.61
CA ARG A 549 47.62 28.58 47.87
C ARG A 549 46.11 28.65 47.70
N PHE A 550 45.41 27.64 48.17
CA PHE A 550 43.96 27.58 48.26
C PHE A 550 43.53 27.41 49.73
N TYR A 551 42.83 28.39 50.30
CA TYR A 551 42.37 28.36 51.69
C TYR A 551 41.03 27.61 51.80
N ALA A 552 40.94 26.65 52.73
CA ALA A 552 39.76 25.81 52.88
C ALA A 552 39.40 25.49 54.33
N HIS A 553 38.20 24.93 54.51
CA HIS A 553 37.59 24.61 55.79
C HIS A 553 37.38 23.09 55.89
N ARG A 554 38.08 22.42 56.81
CA ARG A 554 38.04 20.97 57.00
C ARG A 554 36.61 20.50 57.22
N ILE A 555 35.82 21.20 58.03
CA ILE A 555 34.41 20.84 58.28
C ILE A 555 33.56 20.70 57.00
N CYS A 556 33.78 21.57 56.01
CA CYS A 556 33.10 21.52 54.72
C CYS A 556 33.58 20.31 53.89
N LEU A 557 34.89 20.06 53.89
CA LEU A 557 35.50 18.96 53.14
C LEU A 557 35.10 17.58 53.67
N LEU A 558 35.11 17.39 54.99
CA LEU A 558 34.73 16.12 55.63
C LEU A 558 33.24 15.79 55.43
N ALA A 559 32.39 16.81 55.39
CA ALA A 559 30.95 16.65 55.15
C ALA A 559 30.63 16.27 53.69
N SER A 560 31.38 16.82 52.74
CA SER A 560 31.07 16.70 51.31
C SER A 560 31.84 15.60 50.57
N SER A 561 32.93 15.05 51.14
CA SER A 561 33.77 14.03 50.49
C SER A 561 34.29 12.96 51.45
N ASP A 562 34.02 11.69 51.13
CA ASP A 562 34.59 10.55 51.85
C ASP A 562 36.12 10.49 51.73
N ALA A 563 36.69 10.92 50.60
CA ALA A 563 38.13 10.94 50.39
C ALA A 563 38.83 11.95 51.30
N PHE A 564 38.27 13.17 51.43
CA PHE A 564 38.80 14.15 52.39
C PHE A 564 38.59 13.71 53.83
N ARG A 565 37.47 13.06 54.16
CA ARG A 565 37.25 12.46 55.48
C ARG A 565 38.29 11.39 55.80
N ALA A 566 38.60 10.51 54.84
CA ALA A 566 39.68 9.55 55.00
C ALA A 566 41.03 10.24 55.21
N MET A 567 41.35 11.29 54.45
CA MET A 567 42.60 12.06 54.57
C MET A 567 42.78 12.67 55.97
N PHE A 568 41.73 13.24 56.56
CA PHE A 568 41.82 13.97 57.83
C PHE A 568 41.55 13.11 59.08
N ASP A 569 40.66 12.11 59.00
CA ASP A 569 40.28 11.28 60.14
C ASP A 569 40.87 9.86 60.10
N GLY A 570 41.37 9.41 58.94
CA GLY A 570 41.82 8.03 58.71
C GLY A 570 43.24 7.69 59.21
N GLY A 571 43.90 8.59 59.93
CA GLY A 571 45.23 8.35 60.50
C GLY A 571 46.42 8.59 59.56
N TYR A 572 46.24 9.33 58.46
CA TYR A 572 47.30 9.71 57.52
C TYR A 572 48.16 10.87 58.04
N ARG A 573 49.32 11.14 57.40
CA ARG A 573 50.27 12.20 57.80
C ARG A 573 49.64 13.60 57.71
N GLU A 574 48.63 13.74 56.86
CA GLU A 574 47.87 14.93 56.56
C GLU A 574 46.89 15.31 57.69
N LYS A 575 46.65 14.42 58.65
CA LYS A 575 45.75 14.66 59.79
C LYS A 575 46.11 15.94 60.54
N ASP A 576 47.38 16.17 60.84
CA ASP A 576 47.85 17.34 61.58
C ASP A 576 48.49 18.42 60.69
N ALA A 577 48.50 18.21 59.36
CA ALA A 577 49.10 19.14 58.41
C ALA A 577 48.19 20.35 58.16
N ARG A 578 48.81 21.55 58.16
CA ARG A 578 48.13 22.80 57.78
C ARG A 578 48.29 23.16 56.32
N ASP A 579 49.44 22.82 55.72
CA ASP A 579 49.71 23.00 54.29
C ASP A 579 49.77 21.59 53.65
N ILE A 580 48.89 21.31 52.69
CA ILE A 580 48.79 20.02 52.01
C ILE A 580 49.00 20.23 50.51
N GLU A 581 49.97 19.52 49.93
CA GLU A 581 50.20 19.57 48.49
C GLU A 581 49.23 18.65 47.75
N ILE A 582 48.59 19.17 46.70
CA ILE A 582 47.70 18.38 45.82
C ILE A 582 48.44 18.14 44.49
N PRO A 583 49.04 16.96 44.31
CA PRO A 583 49.76 16.65 43.08
C PRO A 583 48.80 16.31 41.94
N ASN A 584 49.24 16.55 40.71
CA ASN A 584 48.58 16.08 39.47
C ASN A 584 47.16 16.60 39.21
N ILE A 585 46.78 17.75 39.81
CA ILE A 585 45.51 18.43 39.53
C ILE A 585 45.81 19.88 39.14
N ARG A 586 45.28 20.31 37.97
CA ARG A 586 45.39 21.70 37.52
C ARG A 586 44.62 22.63 38.45
N TRP A 587 45.10 23.85 38.67
CA TRP A 587 44.44 24.83 39.53
C TRP A 587 42.95 25.00 39.21
N GLU A 588 42.61 25.16 37.92
CA GLU A 588 41.22 25.36 37.47
C GLU A 588 40.29 24.19 37.84
N VAL A 589 40.81 22.96 37.78
CA VAL A 589 40.06 21.74 38.11
C VAL A 589 39.83 21.68 39.62
N PHE A 590 40.87 21.96 40.39
CA PHE A 590 40.78 22.00 41.85
C PHE A 590 39.82 23.09 42.33
N GLU A 591 39.89 24.28 41.72
CA GLU A 591 39.02 25.40 42.05
C GLU A 591 37.54 25.07 41.78
N LEU A 592 37.20 24.48 40.63
CA LEU A 592 35.82 24.07 40.33
C LEU A 592 35.32 22.95 41.25
N MET A 593 36.19 21.98 41.57
CA MET A 593 35.89 20.92 42.53
C MET A 593 35.57 21.51 43.92
N MET A 594 36.40 22.45 44.38
CA MET A 594 36.19 23.13 45.65
C MET A 594 34.96 24.02 45.63
N ARG A 595 34.68 24.73 44.54
CA ARG A 595 33.42 25.47 44.39
C ARG A 595 32.21 24.56 44.55
N PHE A 596 32.19 23.41 43.87
CA PHE A 596 31.12 22.42 44.03
C PHE A 596 30.95 21.97 45.49
N ILE A 597 32.05 21.70 46.20
CA ILE A 597 32.01 21.32 47.63
C ILE A 597 31.31 22.40 48.48
N TYR A 598 31.53 23.67 48.17
CA TYR A 598 31.00 24.80 48.95
C TYR A 598 29.58 25.22 48.57
N THR A 599 29.17 25.01 47.32
CA THR A 599 27.91 25.54 46.77
C THR A 599 26.91 24.48 46.34
N GLY A 600 27.35 23.23 46.18
CA GLY A 600 26.55 22.12 45.63
C GLY A 600 26.27 22.20 44.14
N SER A 601 26.78 23.23 43.44
CA SER A 601 26.51 23.41 42.01
C SER A 601 27.67 24.12 41.31
N VAL A 602 27.97 23.67 40.08
CA VAL A 602 29.00 24.26 39.24
C VAL A 602 28.64 24.05 37.77
N THR A 603 29.01 25.01 36.93
CA THR A 603 28.90 24.87 35.48
C THR A 603 30.14 24.14 34.95
N VAL A 604 29.94 22.96 34.37
CA VAL A 604 31.02 22.15 33.80
C VAL A 604 31.09 22.39 32.29
N THR A 605 32.24 22.85 31.80
CA THR A 605 32.51 23.05 30.38
C THR A 605 33.25 21.84 29.78
N LEU A 606 33.04 21.56 28.48
CA LEU A 606 33.59 20.37 27.81
C LEU A 606 35.13 20.24 27.90
N ASN A 607 35.85 21.36 27.85
CA ASN A 607 37.30 21.42 27.91
C ASN A 607 37.88 20.96 29.27
N ILE A 608 37.15 21.15 30.37
CA ILE A 608 37.59 20.76 31.72
C ILE A 608 36.88 19.50 32.22
N ALA A 609 35.76 19.11 31.61
CA ALA A 609 34.90 18.03 32.08
C ALA A 609 35.63 16.70 32.28
N LYS A 610 36.57 16.35 31.38
CA LYS A 610 37.36 15.11 31.51
C LYS A 610 38.28 15.14 32.73
N ASP A 611 39.01 16.24 32.94
CA ASP A 611 39.92 16.38 34.09
C ASP A 611 39.15 16.49 35.40
N LEU A 612 38.03 17.20 35.39
CA LEU A 612 37.13 17.35 36.52
C LEU A 612 36.43 16.03 36.87
N LEU A 613 36.11 15.18 35.88
CA LEU A 613 35.61 13.83 36.14
C LEU A 613 36.64 12.99 36.91
N ARG A 614 37.92 13.05 36.52
CA ARG A 614 38.99 12.32 37.23
C ARG A 614 39.11 12.79 38.68
N ALA A 615 39.09 14.10 38.89
CA ALA A 615 39.14 14.68 40.23
C ALA A 615 37.89 14.32 41.05
N ALA A 616 36.70 14.42 40.46
CA ALA A 616 35.45 14.07 41.13
C ALA A 616 35.42 12.60 41.57
N ASP A 617 35.90 11.69 40.73
CA ASP A 617 36.03 10.27 41.07
C ASP A 617 37.09 10.04 42.15
N GLN A 618 38.28 10.64 42.01
CA GLN A 618 39.37 10.55 43.00
C GLN A 618 38.95 11.02 44.39
N TYR A 619 38.10 12.05 44.47
CA TYR A 619 37.61 12.61 45.74
C TYR A 619 36.19 12.12 46.11
N LEU A 620 35.65 11.11 45.42
CA LEU A 620 34.35 10.49 45.69
C LEU A 620 33.18 11.50 45.73
N LEU A 621 33.21 12.47 44.83
CA LEU A 621 32.19 13.51 44.68
C LEU A 621 31.15 13.10 43.64
N GLU A 622 30.25 12.18 44.00
CA GLU A 622 29.25 11.58 43.09
C GLU A 622 28.37 12.62 42.35
N GLY A 623 27.97 13.70 43.05
CA GLY A 623 27.17 14.78 42.42
C GLY A 623 27.94 15.52 41.33
N LEU A 624 29.22 15.86 41.59
CA LEU A 624 30.09 16.50 40.61
C LEU A 624 30.41 15.56 39.45
N LYS A 625 30.68 14.29 39.76
CA LYS A 625 30.94 13.23 38.79
C LYS A 625 29.80 13.14 37.78
N ARG A 626 28.54 13.12 38.25
CA ARG A 626 27.36 13.14 37.37
C ARG A 626 27.26 14.39 36.50
N LEU A 627 27.58 15.57 37.03
CA LEU A 627 27.61 16.80 36.22
C LEU A 627 28.66 16.71 35.11
N CYS A 628 29.83 16.13 35.40
CA CYS A 628 30.86 15.87 34.40
C CYS A 628 30.40 14.84 33.36
N GLU A 629 29.78 13.74 33.80
CA GLU A 629 29.22 12.72 32.91
C GLU A 629 28.18 13.31 31.95
N TYR A 630 27.27 14.14 32.47
CA TYR A 630 26.27 14.84 31.67
C TYR A 630 26.92 15.78 30.65
N ALA A 631 27.88 16.60 31.08
CA ALA A 631 28.58 17.52 30.18
C ALA A 631 29.30 16.77 29.06
N ILE A 632 30.01 15.68 29.37
CA ILE A 632 30.72 14.86 28.38
C ILE A 632 29.72 14.18 27.42
N ALA A 633 28.57 13.71 27.93
CA ALA A 633 27.57 13.03 27.12
C ALA A 633 26.97 13.91 26.02
N GLN A 634 26.97 15.24 26.17
CA GLN A 634 26.46 16.17 25.15
C GLN A 634 27.32 16.23 23.87
N ASP A 635 28.57 15.75 23.93
CA ASP A 635 29.54 15.81 22.82
C ASP A 635 29.87 14.41 22.26
N ILE A 636 29.06 13.38 22.57
CA ILE A 636 29.29 12.05 22.01
C ILE A 636 29.08 12.07 20.49
N SER A 637 30.07 11.55 19.76
CA SER A 637 30.06 11.43 18.30
C SER A 637 30.64 10.06 17.88
N LEU A 638 30.47 9.72 16.59
CA LEU A 638 31.06 8.50 16.03
C LEU A 638 32.59 8.46 16.16
N ASP A 639 33.25 9.62 16.18
CA ASP A 639 34.70 9.73 16.25
C ASP A 639 35.24 9.51 17.67
N ASN A 640 34.46 9.87 18.69
CA ASN A 640 34.94 9.89 20.08
C ASN A 640 34.27 8.86 20.99
N VAL A 641 33.18 8.20 20.58
CA VAL A 641 32.38 7.32 21.45
C VAL A 641 33.18 6.20 22.10
N ILE A 642 34.16 5.62 21.40
CA ILE A 642 35.04 4.58 21.97
C ILE A 642 35.87 5.15 23.13
N SER A 643 36.49 6.31 22.92
CA SER A 643 37.28 6.99 23.96
C SER A 643 36.42 7.44 25.15
N MET A 644 35.18 7.87 24.90
CA MET A 644 34.24 8.25 25.97
C MET A 644 33.78 7.03 26.76
N TYR A 645 33.58 5.90 26.10
CA TYR A 645 33.28 4.64 26.75
C TYR A 645 34.45 4.16 27.63
N GLU A 646 35.68 4.18 27.11
CA GLU A 646 36.88 3.83 27.88
C GLU A 646 37.09 4.76 29.08
N LEU A 647 36.83 6.07 28.91
CA LEU A 647 36.82 7.04 29.99
C LEU A 647 35.78 6.68 31.07
N SER A 648 34.59 6.26 30.64
CA SER A 648 33.51 5.83 31.53
C SER A 648 33.85 4.56 32.32
N GLU A 649 34.67 3.66 31.77
CA GLU A 649 35.18 2.50 32.48
C GLU A 649 36.27 2.89 33.48
N ALA A 650 37.24 3.70 33.05
CA ALA A 650 38.38 4.10 33.86
C ALA A 650 37.98 4.84 35.15
N PHE A 651 36.91 5.62 35.11
CA PHE A 651 36.42 6.43 36.24
C PHE A 651 35.06 5.97 36.76
N ASN A 652 34.65 4.71 36.46
CA ASN A 652 33.36 4.14 36.87
C ASN A 652 32.16 5.11 36.68
N ALA A 653 32.12 5.79 35.53
CA ALA A 653 31.15 6.82 35.19
C ALA A 653 29.96 6.18 34.47
N ILE A 654 29.01 5.68 35.27
CA ILE A 654 27.91 4.82 34.83
C ILE A 654 26.97 5.53 33.84
N SER A 655 26.56 6.76 34.13
CA SER A 655 25.62 7.50 33.28
C SER A 655 26.25 7.83 31.93
N LEU A 656 27.53 8.23 31.91
CA LEU A 656 28.28 8.40 30.67
C LEU A 656 28.37 7.09 29.87
N ARG A 657 28.64 5.96 30.55
CA ARG A 657 28.68 4.64 29.91
C ARG A 657 27.37 4.29 29.24
N HIS A 658 26.25 4.51 29.93
CA HIS A 658 24.91 4.29 29.39
C HIS A 658 24.66 5.19 28.17
N SER A 659 25.02 6.47 28.23
CA SER A 659 24.92 7.39 27.09
C SER A 659 25.72 6.89 25.88
N CYS A 660 26.94 6.38 26.08
CA CYS A 660 27.72 5.78 25.00
C CYS A 660 27.05 4.52 24.42
N ILE A 661 26.50 3.65 25.26
CA ILE A 661 25.77 2.45 24.81
C ILE A 661 24.56 2.83 23.97
N LEU A 662 23.74 3.77 24.43
CA LEU A 662 22.55 4.23 23.71
C LEU A 662 22.93 4.85 22.36
N PHE A 663 23.98 5.67 22.33
CA PHE A 663 24.51 6.26 21.11
C PHE A 663 24.97 5.17 20.12
N ILE A 664 25.69 4.14 20.60
CA ILE A 664 26.14 3.02 19.76
C ILE A 664 24.95 2.26 19.17
N LEU A 665 23.89 2.01 19.96
CA LEU A 665 22.70 1.30 19.49
C LEU A 665 21.90 2.14 18.48
N GLU A 666 21.78 3.44 18.69
CA GLU A 666 21.08 4.36 17.79
C GLU A 666 21.80 4.50 16.44
N TYR A 667 23.11 4.66 16.45
CA TYR A 667 23.94 4.84 15.25
C TYR A 667 24.65 3.57 14.80
N PHE A 668 24.09 2.40 15.15
CA PHE A 668 24.74 1.10 15.00
C PHE A 668 25.23 0.82 13.57
N GLU A 669 24.41 1.14 12.55
CA GLU A 669 24.75 0.91 11.14
C GLU A 669 26.05 1.65 10.73
N LYS A 670 26.22 2.88 11.22
CA LYS A 670 27.41 3.71 10.94
C LYS A 670 28.59 3.33 11.83
N PHE A 671 28.34 2.88 13.06
CA PHE A 671 29.37 2.54 14.03
C PHE A 671 30.02 1.18 13.77
N ARG A 672 29.25 0.18 13.34
CA ARG A 672 29.68 -1.23 13.24
C ARG A 672 30.89 -1.51 12.34
N PRO A 673 31.10 -0.87 11.18
CA PRO A 673 32.28 -1.12 10.33
C PRO A 673 33.59 -0.94 11.11
N GLY A 674 34.41 -1.99 11.20
CA GLY A 674 35.69 -1.97 11.92
C GLY A 674 35.61 -2.16 13.45
N ASN A 675 34.42 -2.10 14.06
CA ASN A 675 34.24 -2.07 15.52
C ASN A 675 33.59 -3.34 16.11
N SER A 676 33.74 -4.49 15.44
CA SER A 676 33.10 -5.75 15.88
C SER A 676 33.54 -6.22 17.26
N HIS A 677 34.81 -6.02 17.62
CA HIS A 677 35.33 -6.33 18.95
C HIS A 677 34.65 -5.48 20.03
N MET A 678 34.43 -4.19 19.75
CA MET A 678 33.76 -3.28 20.67
C MET A 678 32.31 -3.70 20.89
N ILE A 679 31.59 -4.14 19.85
CA ILE A 679 30.21 -4.65 19.97
C ILE A 679 30.15 -5.85 20.94
N GLN A 680 31.09 -6.79 20.85
CA GLN A 680 31.15 -7.93 21.78
C GLN A 680 31.47 -7.49 23.21
N ARG A 681 32.35 -6.50 23.37
CA ARG A 681 32.74 -5.95 24.67
C ARG A 681 31.57 -5.26 25.39
N ILE A 682 30.68 -4.59 24.67
CA ILE A 682 29.55 -3.85 25.28
C ILE A 682 28.33 -4.72 25.62
N ILE A 683 28.19 -5.92 25.05
CA ILE A 683 27.02 -6.80 25.29
C ILE A 683 26.75 -7.07 26.79
N PRO A 684 27.76 -7.42 27.62
CA PRO A 684 27.56 -7.59 29.06
C PRO A 684 27.07 -6.31 29.74
N GLU A 685 27.58 -5.15 29.32
CA GLU A 685 27.17 -3.86 29.88
C GLU A 685 25.74 -3.46 29.44
N ILE A 686 25.32 -3.79 28.21
CA ILE A 686 23.93 -3.63 27.78
C ILE A 686 23.00 -4.48 28.65
N ARG A 687 23.39 -5.72 28.98
CA ARG A 687 22.63 -6.57 29.90
C ARG A 687 22.50 -5.91 31.28
N ASN A 688 23.61 -5.40 31.84
CA ASN A 688 23.61 -4.73 33.13
C ASN A 688 22.75 -3.46 33.12
N TYR A 689 22.79 -2.68 32.03
CA TYR A 689 21.94 -1.52 31.83
C TYR A 689 20.45 -1.88 31.93
N PHE A 690 19.99 -2.86 31.14
CA PHE A 690 18.57 -3.25 31.17
C PHE A 690 18.14 -3.93 32.47
N ALA A 691 19.03 -4.70 33.10
CA ALA A 691 18.75 -5.28 34.42
C ALA A 691 18.46 -4.21 35.48
N ARG A 692 19.12 -3.04 35.38
CA ARG A 692 18.88 -1.90 36.28
C ARG A 692 17.68 -1.05 35.86
N GLU A 693 17.58 -0.71 34.58
CA GLU A 693 16.53 0.19 34.10
C GLU A 693 15.14 -0.45 34.18
N LEU A 694 14.99 -1.73 33.80
CA LEU A 694 13.70 -2.41 33.78
C LEU A 694 13.22 -2.87 35.17
N THR A 695 14.05 -2.74 36.21
CA THR A 695 13.70 -3.05 37.60
C THR A 695 13.41 -1.80 38.43
N LYS A 696 13.59 -0.59 37.89
CA LYS A 696 13.25 0.64 38.60
C LYS A 696 11.75 0.65 38.91
N PRO A 697 11.33 0.89 40.16
CA PRO A 697 9.92 1.00 40.48
C PRO A 697 9.32 2.17 39.69
N ASN A 698 8.25 1.91 38.94
CA ASN A 698 7.48 2.93 38.24
C ASN A 698 7.09 4.04 39.22
N GLN A 699 7.81 5.16 39.20
CA GLN A 699 7.41 6.37 39.91
C GLN A 699 6.22 6.97 39.16
N ARG A 700 5.03 6.39 39.33
CA ARG A 700 3.80 7.09 38.95
C ARG A 700 3.76 8.40 39.76
N PRO A 701 3.56 9.57 39.15
CA PRO A 701 3.18 10.72 39.93
C PRO A 701 1.89 10.35 40.65
N LEU A 702 1.95 10.29 41.99
CA LEU A 702 0.78 10.24 42.83
C LEU A 702 -0.12 11.40 42.37
N ARG A 703 -1.24 11.07 41.73
CA ARG A 703 -2.32 12.05 41.51
C ARG A 703 -2.82 12.42 42.90
N LEU A 704 -2.32 13.56 43.41
CA LEU A 704 -2.90 14.29 44.54
C LEU A 704 -4.23 14.90 44.11
#